data_AF-A0A378KW70-F1
#
_entry.id   AF-A0A378KW70-F1
#
_cell.length_a   1.000
_cell.length_b   1.000
_cell.length_c   1.000
_cell.angle_alpha   90.00
_cell.angle_beta   90.00
_cell.angle_gamma   90.00
#
_symmetry.space_group_name_H-M   'P 1'
#
loop_
_entity.id
_entity.type
_entity.pdbx_description
1 polymer ?
#
loop_
_entity_poly.entity_id
_entity_poly.type
_entity_poly.pdbx_seq_one_letter_code
_entity_poly.pdbx_strand_id
1 'polypeptide(L)'
;MSKLNDKKFNEKLSELRNVISDINREGLQVSAVNAEKLLKLTTRYSALSLYFDRYELTQVQRRELREARKSYPKAERSPLKRNIRDRMQEKDVADQKVKVEIAARENKEAEARETVKSFFPSVRLAAEKVLQANTTTIEPLLESYRLLAAELRKAIDLLPKTERAEQTRTLSSIAEQVNVHKEKIDEQDRQVRSQIEQAIKKARETVSGMTVQDMVVSLIGGASKQELSSLLESTRMQAITGGTGAGTLVVADMPIKAQSELVRVLMSELAKTKTSKTGPLGQIIKAMEKDVNALMSGEKTHLSILYDNGKGNVGSVHIDIRDFIRSPQSTLNSLFFHLYKQGVSGDSGLVMSVTSPAEVGALLQLQGFEMQSVPAIENLEALTALVIQNANNPQALSRIMNRTVTENALSASLSQTLQAAKGRPGFNPQEVISFIGSMAVMLEAGKLLVTTPSKQQQRELGLTGLTNTIQGSIQYVQISSPQTAAVTTSIVPMIAPSKPDNVVVSIPPVLSEKKQPAEPKIDLSKEHAQFNTLLDDLKAIHAKLDKKFKSGNTKYEIAAKLADLTHTNIKHFGEQFFANPNKETLKTLNQMTNYFVKQLDPVLKEHRGNSFVHALVAALKGIMGVVAALTVIPALVVEATTKKGYTGTFFSTPETASAKAFKPVEEGLLQQEDEIEKKMQGPK
;
A
#
# COMPACT_ATOMS: atom_id res chain seq x y z
N MET A 1 -27.92 88.59 19.88
CA MET A 1 -28.17 87.30 19.19
C MET A 1 -29.64 87.24 18.79
N SER A 2 -30.04 86.41 17.82
CA SER A 2 -31.46 86.22 17.52
C SER A 2 -32.16 85.42 18.62
N LYS A 3 -33.42 85.74 18.91
CA LYS A 3 -34.25 84.98 19.86
C LYS A 3 -34.80 83.73 19.18
N LEU A 4 -34.79 82.60 19.88
CA LEU A 4 -35.34 81.35 19.36
C LEU A 4 -36.85 81.27 19.65
N ASN A 5 -37.66 81.13 18.61
CA ASN A 5 -39.11 80.93 18.76
C ASN A 5 -39.41 79.61 19.49
N ASP A 6 -40.38 79.64 20.41
CA ASP A 6 -40.81 78.53 21.25
C ASP A 6 -41.12 77.25 20.49
N LYS A 7 -41.74 77.33 19.29
CA LYS A 7 -42.01 76.14 18.47
C LYS A 7 -40.74 75.39 18.08
N LYS A 8 -39.72 76.13 17.61
CA LYS A 8 -38.42 75.56 17.22
C LYS A 8 -37.60 75.13 18.43
N PHE A 9 -37.69 75.87 19.53
CA PHE A 9 -37.06 75.50 20.79
C PHE A 9 -37.59 74.14 21.30
N ASN A 10 -38.91 73.96 21.35
CA ASN A 10 -39.54 72.72 21.82
C ASN A 10 -39.22 71.52 20.92
N GLU A 11 -39.21 71.70 19.60
CA GLU A 11 -38.83 70.66 18.64
C GLU A 11 -37.38 70.17 18.88
N LYS A 12 -36.42 71.09 18.97
CA LYS A 12 -35.02 70.74 19.21
C LYS A 12 -34.75 70.23 20.60
N LEU A 13 -35.54 70.66 21.59
CA LEU A 13 -35.42 70.16 22.96
C LEU A 13 -35.92 68.72 23.07
N SER A 14 -37.01 68.39 22.36
CA SER A 14 -37.49 67.01 22.22
C SER A 14 -36.45 66.13 21.53
N GLU A 15 -35.85 66.61 20.44
CA GLU A 15 -34.75 65.92 19.75
C GLU A 15 -33.55 65.67 20.68
N LEU A 16 -33.16 66.67 21.47
CA LEU A 16 -32.08 66.54 22.45
C LEU A 16 -32.40 65.50 23.53
N ARG A 17 -33.64 65.48 24.06
CA ARG A 17 -34.08 64.49 25.06
C ARG A 17 -34.05 63.07 24.49
N ASN A 18 -34.47 62.88 23.25
CA ASN A 18 -34.43 61.58 22.58
C ASN A 18 -32.99 61.10 22.40
N VAL A 19 -32.08 61.97 21.93
CA VAL A 19 -30.66 61.62 21.79
C VAL A 19 -30.05 61.27 23.15
N ILE A 20 -30.37 61.99 24.22
CA ILE A 20 -29.90 61.66 25.58
C ILE A 20 -30.44 60.30 26.04
N SER A 21 -31.72 60.03 25.81
CA SER A 21 -32.34 58.74 26.14
C SER A 21 -31.65 57.58 25.41
N ASP A 22 -31.40 57.74 24.10
CA ASP A 22 -30.68 56.75 23.29
C ASP A 22 -29.23 56.57 23.74
N ILE A 23 -28.52 57.66 24.10
CA ILE A 23 -27.18 57.58 24.68
C ILE A 23 -27.20 56.80 25.99
N ASN A 24 -28.17 57.07 26.88
CA ASN A 24 -28.24 56.39 28.17
C ASN A 24 -28.64 54.92 28.01
N ARG A 25 -29.49 54.58 27.04
CA ARG A 25 -29.85 53.19 26.73
C ARG A 25 -28.67 52.40 26.18
N GLU A 26 -27.95 52.97 25.21
CA GLU A 26 -26.85 52.29 24.51
C GLU A 26 -25.52 52.37 25.29
N GLY A 27 -25.35 53.40 26.12
CA GLY A 27 -24.10 53.73 26.83
C GLY A 27 -23.84 52.91 28.09
N LEU A 28 -24.83 52.15 28.57
CA LEU A 28 -24.68 51.22 29.70
C LEU A 28 -23.67 50.10 29.41
N GLN A 29 -23.56 49.69 28.14
CA GLN A 29 -22.61 48.67 27.68
C GLN A 29 -21.99 49.08 26.34
N VAL A 30 -20.80 49.68 26.37
CA VAL A 30 -20.07 50.06 25.16
C VAL A 30 -19.35 48.84 24.58
N SER A 31 -19.77 48.42 23.39
CA SER A 31 -19.25 47.29 22.63
C SER A 31 -18.78 47.72 21.24
N ALA A 32 -18.02 46.87 20.55
CA ALA A 32 -17.58 47.13 19.18
C ALA A 32 -18.76 47.28 18.18
N VAL A 33 -19.91 46.67 18.48
CA VAL A 33 -21.11 46.68 17.61
C VAL A 33 -21.88 48.00 17.74
N ASN A 34 -21.95 48.59 18.93
CA ASN A 34 -22.69 49.84 19.18
C ASN A 34 -21.82 51.10 19.31
N ALA A 35 -20.48 50.98 19.31
CA ALA A 35 -19.57 52.13 19.39
C ALA A 35 -19.79 53.16 18.26
N GLU A 36 -20.04 52.72 17.02
CA GLU A 36 -20.32 53.62 15.90
C GLU A 36 -21.65 54.38 16.07
N LYS A 37 -22.68 53.68 16.58
CA LYS A 37 -24.00 54.26 16.91
C LYS A 37 -23.86 55.30 18.03
N LEU A 38 -23.11 54.97 19.08
CA LEU A 38 -22.81 55.87 20.20
C LEU A 38 -21.99 57.09 19.76
N LEU A 39 -21.05 56.93 18.83
CA LEU A 39 -20.29 58.05 18.25
C LEU A 39 -21.22 59.03 17.50
N LYS A 40 -22.15 58.51 16.69
CA LYS A 40 -23.16 59.31 15.98
C LYS A 40 -24.06 60.06 16.97
N LEU A 41 -24.55 59.37 18.01
CA LEU A 41 -25.42 59.95 19.03
C LEU A 41 -24.70 61.04 19.85
N THR A 42 -23.47 60.79 20.31
CA THR A 42 -22.68 61.78 21.08
C THR A 42 -22.28 63.00 20.23
N THR A 43 -22.05 62.81 18.93
CA THR A 43 -21.84 63.90 17.96
C THR A 43 -23.12 64.71 17.77
N ARG A 44 -24.27 64.05 17.62
CA ARG A 44 -25.57 64.71 17.50
C ARG A 44 -25.93 65.51 18.75
N TYR A 45 -25.68 64.96 19.94
CA TYR A 45 -25.83 65.66 21.22
C TYR A 45 -24.98 66.95 21.26
N SER A 46 -23.74 66.89 20.79
CA SER A 46 -22.82 68.03 20.77
C SER A 46 -23.31 69.11 19.80
N ALA A 47 -23.77 68.71 18.61
CA ALA A 47 -24.35 69.62 17.61
C ALA A 47 -25.63 70.31 18.12
N LEU A 48 -26.55 69.56 18.75
CA LEU A 48 -27.77 70.11 19.34
C LEU A 48 -27.45 71.04 20.53
N SER A 49 -26.46 70.69 21.35
CA SER A 49 -26.02 71.57 22.45
C SER A 49 -25.49 72.90 21.92
N LEU A 50 -24.61 72.87 20.91
CA LEU A 50 -24.09 74.06 20.25
C LEU A 50 -25.17 74.88 19.54
N TYR A 51 -26.19 74.22 19.00
CA TYR A 51 -27.33 74.90 18.37
C TYR A 51 -28.03 75.83 19.35
N PHE A 52 -28.32 75.37 20.57
CA PHE A 52 -28.95 76.19 21.60
C PHE A 52 -28.04 77.34 22.07
N ASP A 53 -26.73 77.12 22.12
CA ASP A 53 -25.77 78.12 22.61
C ASP A 53 -25.60 79.32 21.64
N ARG A 54 -26.14 79.23 20.40
CA ARG A 54 -26.12 80.32 19.40
C ARG A 54 -27.26 81.34 19.52
N TYR A 55 -28.27 81.06 20.36
CA TYR A 55 -29.46 81.88 20.50
C TYR A 55 -29.59 82.48 21.91
N GLU A 56 -30.22 83.64 22.00
CA GLU A 56 -30.61 84.21 23.29
C GLU A 56 -31.91 83.55 23.77
N LEU A 57 -31.80 82.68 24.78
CA LEU A 57 -32.91 81.93 25.37
C LEU A 57 -33.57 82.69 26.53
N THR A 58 -34.89 82.59 26.65
CA THR A 58 -35.66 83.12 27.79
C THR A 58 -35.34 82.37 29.08
N GLN A 59 -35.70 82.90 30.25
CA GLN A 59 -35.46 82.21 31.52
C GLN A 59 -36.13 80.83 31.59
N VAL A 60 -37.35 80.71 31.04
CA VAL A 60 -38.09 79.44 30.98
C VAL A 60 -37.35 78.44 30.10
N GLN A 61 -36.96 78.84 28.88
CA GLN A 61 -36.19 78.01 27.96
C GLN A 61 -34.84 77.58 28.55
N ARG A 62 -34.14 78.46 29.25
CA ARG A 62 -32.87 78.13 29.95
C ARG A 62 -33.08 77.08 31.05
N ARG A 63 -34.19 77.17 31.79
CA ARG A 63 -34.52 76.19 32.83
C ARG A 63 -34.79 74.82 32.23
N GLU A 64 -35.61 74.74 31.19
CA GLU A 64 -35.95 73.48 30.53
C GLU A 64 -34.75 72.80 29.84
N LEU A 65 -33.89 73.59 29.19
CA LEU A 65 -32.65 73.09 28.61
C LEU A 65 -31.67 72.62 29.69
N ARG A 66 -31.60 73.31 30.84
CA ARG A 66 -30.78 72.89 31.98
C ARG A 66 -31.27 71.57 32.55
N GLU A 67 -32.58 71.38 32.73
CA GLU A 67 -33.15 70.11 33.20
C GLU A 67 -32.85 68.97 32.21
N ALA A 68 -33.03 69.20 30.91
CA ALA A 68 -32.68 68.20 29.90
C ALA A 68 -31.18 67.85 29.89
N ARG A 69 -30.28 68.81 30.16
CA ARG A 69 -28.83 68.55 30.24
C ARG A 69 -28.41 67.81 31.53
N LYS A 70 -29.23 67.82 32.59
CA LYS A 70 -28.94 67.09 33.84
C LYS A 70 -29.01 65.57 33.68
N SER A 71 -29.85 65.06 32.77
CA SER A 71 -29.97 63.63 32.49
C SER A 71 -28.80 63.04 31.68
N TYR A 72 -27.82 63.86 31.30
CA TYR A 72 -26.55 63.42 30.73
C TYR A 72 -25.41 64.34 31.21
N PRO A 73 -24.93 64.18 32.44
CA PRO A 73 -24.01 65.11 33.09
C PRO A 73 -22.62 65.13 32.43
N LYS A 74 -21.92 66.26 32.52
CA LYS A 74 -20.58 66.46 31.92
C LYS A 74 -19.57 65.39 32.38
N ALA A 75 -19.70 64.91 33.62
CA ALA A 75 -18.85 63.88 34.21
C ALA A 75 -18.91 62.53 33.48
N GLU A 76 -20.07 62.14 32.95
CA GLU A 76 -20.27 60.86 32.25
C GLU A 76 -19.85 60.92 30.78
N ARG A 77 -19.78 62.13 30.20
CA ARG A 77 -19.49 62.31 28.76
C ARG A 77 -18.05 61.97 28.41
N SER A 78 -17.09 62.30 29.28
CA SER A 78 -15.67 62.08 29.00
C SER A 78 -15.29 60.59 29.07
N PRO A 79 -15.70 59.82 30.09
CA PRO A 79 -15.51 58.37 30.12
C PRO A 79 -16.19 57.67 28.94
N LEU A 80 -17.43 58.04 28.60
CA LEU A 80 -18.14 57.43 27.47
C LEU A 80 -17.43 57.70 26.13
N LYS A 81 -16.98 58.93 25.87
CA LYS A 81 -16.20 59.27 24.66
C LYS A 81 -14.88 58.52 24.58
N ARG A 82 -14.20 58.29 25.72
CA ARG A 82 -12.98 57.48 25.78
C ARG A 82 -13.29 56.03 25.42
N ASN A 83 -14.28 55.41 26.06
CA ASN A 83 -14.68 54.03 25.80
C ASN A 83 -15.11 53.81 24.33
N ILE A 84 -15.84 54.76 23.73
CA ILE A 84 -16.22 54.69 22.31
C ILE A 84 -14.96 54.69 21.42
N ARG A 85 -13.99 55.56 21.71
CA ARG A 85 -12.73 55.66 20.95
C ARG A 85 -11.93 54.36 21.05
N ASP A 86 -11.76 53.85 22.27
CA ASP A 86 -10.96 52.66 22.51
C ASP A 86 -11.57 51.44 21.79
N ARG A 87 -12.90 51.27 21.83
CA ARG A 87 -13.61 50.20 21.10
C ARG A 87 -13.57 50.36 19.57
N MET A 88 -13.60 51.58 19.05
CA MET A 88 -13.43 51.83 17.62
C MET A 88 -12.02 51.48 17.16
N GLN A 89 -11.00 51.84 17.93
CA GLN A 89 -9.61 51.51 17.64
C GLN A 89 -9.36 49.99 17.68
N GLU A 90 -9.94 49.27 18.65
CA GLU A 90 -9.90 47.81 18.70
C GLU A 90 -10.53 47.17 17.45
N LYS A 91 -11.66 47.70 16.99
CA LYS A 91 -12.34 47.24 15.76
C LYS A 91 -11.47 47.48 14.52
N ASP A 92 -10.89 48.67 14.38
CA ASP A 92 -10.03 49.01 13.24
C ASP A 92 -8.77 48.11 13.17
N VAL A 93 -8.17 47.80 14.34
CA VAL A 93 -7.04 46.87 14.43
C VAL A 93 -7.47 45.44 14.04
N ALA A 94 -8.64 44.98 14.50
CA ALA A 94 -9.18 43.67 14.13
C ALA A 94 -9.48 43.59 12.62
N ASP A 95 -10.10 44.61 12.04
CA ASP A 95 -10.41 44.69 10.61
C ASP A 95 -9.13 44.70 9.76
N GLN A 96 -8.09 45.43 10.20
CA GLN A 96 -6.80 45.43 9.53
C GLN A 96 -6.11 44.06 9.60
N LYS A 97 -6.20 43.37 10.74
CA LYS A 97 -5.68 42.00 10.88
C LYS A 97 -6.39 41.03 9.94
N VAL A 98 -7.72 41.10 9.85
CA VAL A 98 -8.51 40.29 8.92
C VAL A 98 -8.12 40.57 7.47
N LYS A 99 -7.91 41.84 7.08
CA LYS A 99 -7.44 42.19 5.72
C LYS A 99 -6.08 41.59 5.39
N VAL A 100 -5.12 41.64 6.33
CA VAL A 100 -3.80 41.03 6.15
C VAL A 100 -3.90 39.51 6.03
N GLU A 101 -4.73 38.87 6.84
CA GLU A 101 -4.98 37.43 6.76
C GLU A 101 -5.64 37.00 5.44
N ILE A 102 -6.59 37.81 4.92
CA ILE A 102 -7.22 37.58 3.61
C ILE A 102 -6.17 37.71 2.50
N ALA A 103 -5.37 38.78 2.47
CA ALA A 103 -4.33 38.96 1.45
C ALA A 103 -3.25 37.86 1.49
N ALA A 104 -2.82 37.44 2.69
CA ALA A 104 -1.89 36.34 2.85
C ALA A 104 -2.48 35.00 2.35
N ARG A 105 -3.79 34.80 2.54
CA ARG A 105 -4.50 33.64 2.02
C ARG A 105 -4.61 33.67 0.49
N GLU A 106 -4.94 34.82 -0.09
CA GLU A 106 -5.02 35.00 -1.55
C GLU A 106 -3.67 34.72 -2.22
N ASN A 107 -2.56 35.18 -1.63
CA ASN A 107 -1.21 34.88 -2.13
C ASN A 107 -0.91 33.37 -2.10
N LYS A 108 -1.23 32.68 -1.00
CA LYS A 108 -1.07 31.22 -0.90
C LYS A 108 -1.95 30.46 -1.90
N GLU A 109 -3.18 30.92 -2.13
CA GLU A 109 -4.08 30.34 -3.12
C GLU A 109 -3.53 30.55 -4.55
N ALA A 110 -2.90 31.70 -4.85
CA ALA A 110 -2.26 31.95 -6.14
C ALA A 110 -1.02 31.07 -6.38
N GLU A 111 -0.13 30.94 -5.39
CA GLU A 111 1.03 30.03 -5.43
C GLU A 111 0.60 28.57 -5.63
N ALA A 112 -0.47 28.15 -4.95
CA ALA A 112 -1.06 26.83 -5.10
C ALA A 112 -1.59 26.59 -6.53
N ARG A 113 -2.25 27.59 -7.15
CA ARG A 113 -2.74 27.48 -8.53
C ARG A 113 -1.61 27.30 -9.55
N GLU A 114 -0.51 28.04 -9.42
CA GLU A 114 0.69 27.88 -10.27
C GLU A 114 1.33 26.49 -10.10
N THR A 115 1.41 26.01 -8.86
CA THR A 115 1.92 24.67 -8.55
C THR A 115 1.03 23.59 -9.15
N VAL A 116 -0.29 23.70 -9.01
CA VAL A 116 -1.25 22.74 -9.60
C VAL A 116 -1.12 22.70 -11.13
N LYS A 117 -1.02 23.86 -11.77
CA LYS A 117 -0.89 23.98 -13.23
C LYS A 117 0.40 23.33 -13.77
N SER A 118 1.51 23.47 -13.05
CA SER A 118 2.81 22.91 -13.45
C SER A 118 2.95 21.41 -13.13
N PHE A 119 2.36 20.92 -12.04
CA PHE A 119 2.51 19.52 -11.61
C PHE A 119 1.55 18.54 -12.30
N PHE A 120 0.34 18.98 -12.70
CA PHE A 120 -0.63 18.09 -13.35
C PHE A 120 -0.09 17.38 -14.61
N PRO A 121 0.62 18.05 -15.53
CA PRO A 121 1.24 17.40 -16.68
C PRO A 121 2.23 16.30 -16.28
N SER A 122 3.07 16.56 -15.28
CA SER A 122 4.05 15.60 -14.77
C SER A 122 3.38 14.37 -14.14
N VAL A 123 2.30 14.58 -13.37
CA VAL A 123 1.50 13.49 -12.79
C VAL A 123 0.83 12.66 -13.89
N ARG A 124 0.29 13.29 -14.94
CA ARG A 124 -0.30 12.58 -16.09
C ARG A 124 0.74 11.74 -16.82
N LEU A 125 1.90 12.30 -17.13
CA LEU A 125 2.98 11.58 -17.79
C LEU A 125 3.47 10.39 -16.95
N ALA A 126 3.61 10.57 -15.64
CA ALA A 126 3.99 9.49 -14.73
C ALA A 126 2.90 8.39 -14.70
N ALA A 127 1.62 8.77 -14.67
CA ALA A 127 0.51 7.83 -14.73
C ALA A 127 0.48 7.05 -16.06
N GLU A 128 0.68 7.71 -17.20
CA GLU A 128 0.78 7.06 -18.52
C GLU A 128 1.90 6.02 -18.56
N LYS A 129 3.07 6.35 -18.01
CA LYS A 129 4.17 5.38 -17.87
C LYS A 129 3.78 4.18 -17.02
N VAL A 130 3.05 4.38 -15.93
CA VAL A 130 2.53 3.28 -15.09
C VAL A 130 1.53 2.43 -15.87
N LEU A 131 0.62 3.03 -16.65
CA LEU A 131 -0.35 2.31 -17.47
C LEU A 131 0.30 1.47 -18.58
N GLN A 132 1.50 1.85 -19.04
CA GLN A 132 2.32 1.08 -19.98
C GLN A 132 3.28 0.11 -19.28
N ALA A 133 3.36 0.16 -17.96
CA ALA A 133 4.26 -0.69 -17.20
C ALA A 133 3.78 -2.15 -17.21
N ASN A 134 4.74 -3.06 -17.07
CA ASN A 134 4.50 -4.47 -16.87
C ASN A 134 4.96 -4.91 -15.48
N THR A 135 4.82 -6.19 -15.16
CA THR A 135 5.17 -6.79 -13.87
C THR A 135 6.61 -6.53 -13.41
N THR A 136 7.54 -6.21 -14.33
CA THR A 136 8.95 -5.95 -14.02
C THR A 136 9.28 -4.47 -13.79
N THR A 137 8.46 -3.55 -14.32
CA THR A 137 8.74 -2.10 -14.30
C THR A 137 7.74 -1.28 -13.51
N ILE A 138 6.60 -1.87 -13.09
CA ILE A 138 5.53 -1.13 -12.43
C ILE A 138 5.95 -0.53 -11.09
N GLU A 139 6.73 -1.23 -10.28
CA GLU A 139 7.08 -0.80 -8.91
C GLU A 139 7.81 0.55 -8.87
N PRO A 140 8.93 0.76 -9.59
CA PRO A 140 9.62 2.05 -9.60
C PRO A 140 8.79 3.17 -10.25
N LEU A 141 7.99 2.86 -11.28
CA LEU A 141 7.13 3.84 -11.96
C LEU A 141 5.97 4.29 -11.05
N LEU A 142 5.40 3.35 -10.30
CA LEU A 142 4.32 3.60 -9.36
C LEU A 142 4.79 4.48 -8.19
N GLU A 143 6.02 4.27 -7.71
CA GLU A 143 6.60 5.10 -6.64
C GLU A 143 6.82 6.53 -7.12
N SER A 144 7.38 6.70 -8.33
CA SER A 144 7.52 8.03 -8.95
C SER A 144 6.17 8.74 -9.11
N TYR A 145 5.14 8.03 -9.58
CA TYR A 145 3.78 8.56 -9.67
C TYR A 145 3.21 8.97 -8.30
N ARG A 146 3.40 8.15 -7.25
CA ARG A 146 2.89 8.42 -5.90
C ARG A 146 3.49 9.68 -5.28
N LEU A 147 4.79 9.89 -5.45
CA LEU A 147 5.48 11.09 -4.96
C LEU A 147 4.90 12.35 -5.60
N LEU A 148 4.80 12.38 -6.94
CA LEU A 148 4.25 13.52 -7.68
C LEU A 148 2.77 13.76 -7.34
N ALA A 149 1.97 12.68 -7.20
CA ALA A 149 0.57 12.79 -6.82
C ALA A 149 0.38 13.33 -5.39
N ALA A 150 1.26 12.96 -4.46
CA ALA A 150 1.23 13.45 -3.08
C ALA A 150 1.57 14.95 -3.01
N GLU A 151 2.57 15.40 -3.77
CA GLU A 151 2.92 16.82 -3.88
C GLU A 151 1.79 17.65 -4.51
N LEU A 152 1.20 17.16 -5.60
CA LEU A 152 0.04 17.80 -6.23
C LEU A 152 -1.14 17.89 -5.27
N ARG A 153 -1.38 16.87 -4.44
CA ARG A 153 -2.47 16.87 -3.46
C ARG A 153 -2.29 17.94 -2.38
N LYS A 154 -1.06 18.15 -1.89
CA LYS A 154 -0.76 19.24 -0.94
C LYS A 154 -1.11 20.61 -1.54
N ALA A 155 -0.80 20.83 -2.81
CA ALA A 155 -1.15 22.06 -3.51
C ALA A 155 -2.68 22.21 -3.70
N ILE A 156 -3.38 21.13 -4.05
CA ILE A 156 -4.85 21.13 -4.18
C ILE A 156 -5.55 21.46 -2.85
N ASP A 157 -5.05 20.98 -1.71
CA ASP A 157 -5.66 21.21 -0.39
C ASP A 157 -5.63 22.69 0.04
N LEU A 158 -4.74 23.49 -0.54
CA LEU A 158 -4.65 24.94 -0.32
C LEU A 158 -5.66 25.75 -1.17
N LEU A 159 -6.27 25.13 -2.20
CA LEU A 159 -7.22 25.81 -3.08
C LEU A 159 -8.59 26.09 -2.43
N PRO A 160 -9.37 27.05 -2.97
CA PRO A 160 -10.77 27.26 -2.60
C PRO A 160 -11.62 26.00 -2.75
N LYS A 161 -12.70 25.89 -1.97
CA LYS A 161 -13.54 24.67 -1.90
C LYS A 161 -14.02 24.16 -3.26
N THR A 162 -14.41 25.07 -4.16
CA THR A 162 -14.94 24.74 -5.49
C THR A 162 -13.85 24.16 -6.41
N GLU A 163 -12.74 24.87 -6.56
CA GLU A 163 -11.59 24.45 -7.37
C GLU A 163 -10.95 23.17 -6.81
N ARG A 164 -10.82 23.08 -5.48
CA ARG A 164 -10.33 21.87 -4.81
C ARG A 164 -11.15 20.65 -5.18
N ALA A 165 -12.47 20.75 -5.18
CA ALA A 165 -13.35 19.64 -5.51
C ALA A 165 -13.14 19.18 -6.96
N GLU A 166 -12.99 20.12 -7.90
CA GLU A 166 -12.73 19.81 -9.32
C GLU A 166 -11.38 19.13 -9.51
N GLN A 167 -10.29 19.73 -9.01
CA GLN A 167 -8.93 19.19 -9.18
C GLN A 167 -8.77 17.84 -8.46
N THR A 168 -9.43 17.66 -7.31
CA THR A 168 -9.47 16.38 -6.61
C THR A 168 -10.15 15.31 -7.46
N ARG A 169 -11.26 15.62 -8.15
CA ARG A 169 -11.94 14.67 -9.04
C ARG A 169 -11.02 14.24 -10.19
N THR A 170 -10.29 15.18 -10.80
CA THR A 170 -9.34 14.87 -11.88
C THR A 170 -8.21 13.96 -11.39
N LEU A 171 -7.60 14.29 -10.24
CA LEU A 171 -6.54 13.47 -9.66
C LEU A 171 -7.05 12.07 -9.26
N SER A 172 -8.24 11.99 -8.68
CA SER A 172 -8.89 10.72 -8.34
C SER A 172 -9.16 9.85 -9.57
N SER A 173 -9.56 10.43 -10.70
CA SER A 173 -9.76 9.69 -11.94
C SER A 173 -8.47 9.09 -12.49
N ILE A 174 -7.35 9.83 -12.41
CA ILE A 174 -6.02 9.32 -12.81
C ILE A 174 -5.61 8.18 -11.86
N ALA A 175 -5.76 8.38 -10.55
CA ALA A 175 -5.43 7.38 -9.53
C ALA A 175 -6.24 6.10 -9.70
N GLU A 176 -7.51 6.21 -10.08
CA GLU A 176 -8.36 5.07 -10.39
C GLU A 176 -7.80 4.24 -11.56
N GLN A 177 -7.41 4.86 -12.67
CA GLN A 177 -6.83 4.14 -13.81
C GLN A 177 -5.54 3.41 -13.42
N VAL A 178 -4.65 4.10 -12.68
CA VAL A 178 -3.39 3.53 -12.19
C VAL A 178 -3.64 2.34 -11.25
N ASN A 179 -4.60 2.46 -10.34
CA ASN A 179 -4.91 1.39 -9.39
C ASN A 179 -5.53 0.17 -10.09
N VAL A 180 -6.43 0.38 -11.06
CA VAL A 180 -7.00 -0.73 -11.86
C VAL A 180 -5.90 -1.46 -12.64
N HIS A 181 -4.93 -0.73 -13.19
CA HIS A 181 -3.80 -1.35 -13.89
C HIS A 181 -2.89 -2.13 -12.94
N LYS A 182 -2.61 -1.57 -11.76
CA LYS A 182 -1.87 -2.25 -10.70
C LYS A 182 -2.56 -3.54 -10.27
N GLU A 183 -3.87 -3.50 -10.05
CA GLU A 183 -4.64 -4.67 -9.65
C GLU A 183 -4.59 -5.79 -10.70
N LYS A 184 -4.65 -5.44 -12.00
CA LYS A 184 -4.44 -6.40 -13.08
C LYS A 184 -3.07 -7.06 -13.02
N ILE A 185 -2.02 -6.29 -12.74
CA ILE A 185 -0.66 -6.81 -12.59
C ILE A 185 -0.53 -7.66 -11.33
N ASP A 186 -1.11 -7.25 -10.21
CA ASP A 186 -1.12 -8.02 -8.97
C ASP A 186 -1.84 -9.37 -9.15
N GLU A 187 -2.94 -9.39 -9.91
CA GLU A 187 -3.67 -10.62 -10.25
C GLU A 187 -2.86 -11.52 -11.19
N GLN A 188 -2.17 -10.94 -12.19
CA GLN A 188 -1.21 -11.68 -13.01
C GLN A 188 -0.10 -12.30 -12.16
N ASP A 189 0.49 -11.55 -11.22
CA ASP A 189 1.51 -12.04 -10.30
C ASP A 189 0.98 -13.20 -9.42
N ARG A 190 -0.28 -13.13 -8.95
CA ARG A 190 -0.92 -14.22 -8.19
C ARG A 190 -1.13 -15.48 -9.04
N GLN A 191 -1.61 -15.32 -10.27
CA GLN A 191 -1.80 -16.44 -11.18
C GLN A 191 -0.47 -17.14 -11.50
N VAL A 192 0.58 -16.36 -11.76
CA VAL A 192 1.93 -16.89 -12.01
C VAL A 192 2.48 -17.60 -10.78
N ARG A 193 2.31 -17.07 -9.57
CA ARG A 193 2.69 -17.77 -8.33
C ARG A 193 2.00 -19.12 -8.20
N SER A 194 0.69 -19.17 -8.46
CA SER A 194 -0.09 -20.41 -8.44
C SER A 194 0.43 -21.42 -9.47
N GLN A 195 0.74 -20.97 -10.70
CA GLN A 195 1.32 -21.82 -11.75
C GLN A 195 2.71 -22.35 -11.36
N ILE A 196 3.57 -21.51 -10.79
CA ILE A 196 4.89 -21.91 -10.28
C ILE A 196 4.74 -22.96 -9.19
N GLU A 197 3.85 -22.75 -8.23
CA GLU A 197 3.58 -23.70 -7.15
C GLU A 197 3.11 -25.05 -7.68
N GLN A 198 2.17 -25.05 -8.64
CA GLN A 198 1.68 -26.27 -9.29
C GLN A 198 2.79 -26.97 -10.10
N ALA A 199 3.61 -26.22 -10.83
CA ALA A 199 4.72 -26.77 -11.60
C ALA A 199 5.76 -27.43 -10.69
N ILE A 200 6.14 -26.79 -9.59
CA ILE A 200 7.09 -27.35 -8.63
C ILE A 200 6.50 -28.59 -7.93
N LYS A 201 5.21 -28.54 -7.57
CA LYS A 201 4.52 -29.70 -6.99
C LYS A 201 4.53 -30.90 -7.95
N LYS A 202 4.16 -30.67 -9.22
CA LYS A 202 4.18 -31.70 -10.27
C LYS A 202 5.60 -32.20 -10.55
N ALA A 203 6.59 -31.32 -10.58
CA ALA A 203 7.99 -31.69 -10.74
C ALA A 203 8.46 -32.60 -9.60
N ARG A 204 8.08 -32.29 -8.36
CA ARG A 204 8.38 -33.12 -7.19
C ARG A 204 7.73 -34.49 -7.26
N GLU A 205 6.45 -34.55 -7.62
CA GLU A 205 5.73 -35.81 -7.84
C GLU A 205 6.41 -36.64 -8.94
N THR A 206 6.79 -35.99 -10.04
CA THR A 206 7.49 -36.63 -11.16
C THR A 206 8.83 -37.20 -10.73
N VAL A 207 9.69 -36.40 -10.09
CA VAL A 207 11.01 -36.81 -9.59
C VAL A 207 10.89 -37.94 -8.55
N SER A 208 9.85 -37.94 -7.72
CA SER A 208 9.61 -39.04 -6.77
C SER A 208 9.24 -40.35 -7.46
N GLY A 209 8.52 -40.28 -8.59
CA GLY A 209 8.12 -41.44 -9.39
C GLY A 209 9.16 -41.91 -10.41
N MET A 210 10.31 -41.23 -10.54
CA MET A 210 11.36 -41.63 -11.49
C MET A 210 11.99 -42.96 -11.06
N THR A 211 12.25 -43.84 -12.03
CA THR A 211 13.17 -44.95 -11.81
C THR A 211 14.58 -44.42 -11.60
N VAL A 212 15.46 -45.23 -11.01
CA VAL A 212 16.88 -44.87 -10.91
C VAL A 212 17.46 -44.49 -12.28
N GLN A 213 17.14 -45.25 -13.32
CA GLN A 213 17.60 -44.98 -14.68
C GLN A 213 17.03 -43.66 -15.22
N ASP A 214 15.73 -43.39 -15.00
CA ASP A 214 15.11 -42.14 -15.46
C ASP A 214 15.65 -40.91 -14.72
N MET A 215 15.94 -41.05 -13.43
CA MET A 215 16.59 -40.00 -12.63
C MET A 215 17.97 -39.69 -13.19
N VAL A 216 18.77 -40.71 -13.51
CA VAL A 216 20.11 -40.55 -14.09
C VAL A 216 20.07 -39.96 -15.50
N VAL A 217 19.13 -40.41 -16.35
CA VAL A 217 18.94 -39.85 -17.70
C VAL A 217 18.49 -38.40 -17.64
N SER A 218 17.57 -38.05 -16.72
CA SER A 218 17.12 -36.67 -16.49
C SER A 218 18.27 -35.79 -15.98
N LEU A 219 19.14 -36.35 -15.12
CA LEU A 219 20.33 -35.69 -14.61
C LEU A 219 21.41 -35.47 -15.69
N ILE A 220 21.61 -36.41 -16.61
CA ILE A 220 22.70 -36.34 -17.60
C ILE A 220 22.27 -35.63 -18.89
N GLY A 221 20.97 -35.41 -19.09
CA GLY A 221 20.47 -34.63 -20.23
C GLY A 221 20.66 -35.34 -21.57
N GLY A 222 20.05 -36.52 -21.73
CA GLY A 222 19.94 -37.17 -23.04
C GLY A 222 21.06 -38.15 -23.41
N ALA A 223 21.78 -38.70 -22.43
CA ALA A 223 22.57 -39.92 -22.69
C ALA A 223 21.63 -41.07 -23.11
N SER A 224 22.05 -41.86 -24.11
CA SER A 224 21.26 -43.02 -24.53
C SER A 224 21.17 -44.01 -23.38
N LYS A 225 20.04 -44.72 -23.24
CA LYS A 225 19.88 -45.77 -22.20
C LYS A 225 21.02 -46.80 -22.22
N GLN A 226 21.71 -46.96 -23.36
CA GLN A 226 22.85 -47.84 -23.57
C GLN A 226 24.18 -47.31 -23.01
N GLU A 227 24.43 -46.00 -23.03
CA GLU A 227 25.64 -45.39 -22.46
C GLU A 227 25.69 -45.48 -20.92
N LEU A 228 24.53 -45.61 -20.27
CA LEU A 228 24.39 -45.64 -18.81
C LEU A 228 24.35 -47.05 -18.20
N SER A 229 24.22 -48.08 -19.04
CA SER A 229 24.12 -49.48 -18.64
C SER A 229 25.32 -49.92 -17.79
N SER A 230 26.55 -49.53 -18.18
CA SER A 230 27.78 -49.89 -17.47
C SER A 230 27.91 -49.27 -16.07
N LEU A 231 27.28 -48.11 -15.88
CA LEU A 231 27.28 -47.36 -14.62
C LEU A 231 26.24 -47.96 -13.64
N LEU A 232 25.11 -48.38 -14.19
CA LEU A 232 24.01 -49.08 -13.52
C LEU A 232 24.31 -50.57 -13.21
N GLU A 233 25.26 -51.17 -13.92
CA GLU A 233 25.73 -52.54 -13.71
C GLU A 233 26.83 -52.67 -12.63
N SER A 234 27.29 -51.55 -12.04
CA SER A 234 28.30 -51.58 -10.98
C SER A 234 27.83 -52.44 -9.79
N THR A 235 28.77 -53.17 -9.16
CA THR A 235 28.48 -54.13 -8.07
C THR A 235 27.75 -53.48 -6.89
N ARG A 236 27.95 -52.17 -6.67
CA ARG A 236 27.24 -51.39 -5.65
C ARG A 236 25.81 -51.03 -6.05
N MET A 237 25.56 -50.74 -7.33
CA MET A 237 24.21 -50.52 -7.85
C MET A 237 23.35 -51.78 -7.73
N GLN A 238 23.90 -52.94 -8.08
CA GLN A 238 23.22 -54.23 -7.95
C GLN A 238 22.88 -54.58 -6.49
N ALA A 239 23.74 -54.19 -5.53
CA ALA A 239 23.49 -54.38 -4.11
C ALA A 239 22.33 -53.53 -3.56
N ILE A 240 22.08 -52.36 -4.17
CA ILE A 240 20.98 -51.46 -3.80
C ILE A 240 19.67 -51.91 -4.44
N THR A 241 19.74 -52.45 -5.67
CA THR A 241 18.56 -52.87 -6.44
C THR A 241 18.17 -54.34 -6.24
N GLY A 242 18.84 -55.04 -5.31
CA GLY A 242 18.57 -56.44 -5.00
C GLY A 242 18.81 -57.39 -6.19
N GLY A 243 19.69 -57.03 -7.13
CA GLY A 243 19.95 -57.82 -8.34
C GLY A 243 18.85 -57.77 -9.41
N THR A 244 17.71 -57.11 -9.15
CA THR A 244 16.75 -56.79 -10.21
C THR A 244 17.30 -55.64 -11.03
N GLY A 245 17.28 -55.75 -12.36
CA GLY A 245 17.93 -54.80 -13.27
C GLY A 245 17.59 -53.35 -12.89
N ALA A 246 18.61 -52.51 -12.74
CA ALA A 246 18.54 -51.20 -12.09
C ALA A 246 17.54 -50.19 -12.69
N GLY A 247 16.89 -50.51 -13.81
CA GLY A 247 15.86 -49.70 -14.45
C GLY A 247 14.43 -49.89 -13.91
N THR A 248 14.15 -50.88 -13.05
CA THR A 248 12.77 -51.18 -12.62
C THR A 248 12.36 -50.62 -11.26
N LEU A 249 13.30 -50.12 -10.46
CA LEU A 249 13.01 -49.58 -9.11
C LEU A 249 12.70 -48.09 -9.16
N VAL A 250 11.52 -47.73 -8.65
CA VAL A 250 11.09 -46.36 -8.41
C VAL A 250 11.79 -45.83 -7.16
N VAL A 251 12.37 -44.63 -7.25
CA VAL A 251 13.19 -44.10 -6.15
C VAL A 251 12.38 -43.89 -4.87
N ALA A 252 11.12 -43.45 -4.98
CA ALA A 252 10.25 -43.26 -3.81
C ALA A 252 9.98 -44.52 -3.00
N ASP A 253 10.01 -45.70 -3.61
CA ASP A 253 9.68 -46.98 -2.93
C ASP A 253 10.87 -47.53 -2.13
N MET A 254 12.07 -46.97 -2.30
CA MET A 254 13.24 -47.37 -1.54
C MET A 254 13.24 -46.73 -0.14
N PRO A 255 13.72 -47.43 0.91
CA PRO A 255 14.01 -46.80 2.19
C PRO A 255 14.98 -45.63 2.04
N ILE A 256 14.82 -44.57 2.84
CA ILE A 256 15.65 -43.34 2.78
C ILE A 256 17.16 -43.65 2.81
N LYS A 257 17.58 -44.66 3.59
CA LYS A 257 18.99 -45.11 3.64
C LYS A 257 19.47 -45.69 2.31
N ALA A 258 18.62 -46.44 1.60
CA ALA A 258 18.93 -47.02 0.28
C ALA A 258 18.85 -45.96 -0.83
N GLN A 259 17.91 -45.01 -0.75
CA GLN A 259 17.91 -43.81 -1.61
C GLN A 259 19.21 -43.02 -1.45
N SER A 260 19.70 -42.88 -0.22
CA SER A 260 20.94 -42.18 0.07
C SER A 260 22.16 -42.91 -0.51
N GLU A 261 22.20 -44.22 -0.37
CA GLU A 261 23.29 -45.05 -0.88
C GLU A 261 23.29 -45.11 -2.42
N LEU A 262 22.11 -45.07 -3.04
CA LEU A 262 21.95 -44.96 -4.48
C LEU A 262 22.59 -43.69 -5.02
N VAL A 263 22.23 -42.55 -4.43
CA VAL A 263 22.79 -41.26 -4.85
C VAL A 263 24.28 -41.21 -4.58
N ARG A 264 24.79 -41.86 -3.52
CA ARG A 264 26.24 -41.98 -3.27
C ARG A 264 26.97 -42.70 -4.41
N VAL A 265 26.40 -43.81 -4.88
CA VAL A 265 26.97 -44.57 -6.00
C VAL A 265 26.91 -43.73 -7.28
N LEU A 266 25.77 -43.10 -7.56
CA LEU A 266 25.61 -42.20 -8.70
C LEU A 266 26.62 -41.06 -8.68
N MET A 267 26.82 -40.37 -7.56
CA MET A 267 27.81 -39.29 -7.47
C MET A 267 29.25 -39.79 -7.59
N SER A 268 29.56 -40.96 -7.02
CA SER A 268 30.89 -41.56 -7.15
C SER A 268 31.22 -42.02 -8.57
N GLU A 269 30.20 -42.39 -9.34
CA GLU A 269 30.33 -42.82 -10.73
C GLU A 269 30.24 -41.63 -11.69
N LEU A 270 29.40 -40.62 -11.40
CA LEU A 270 29.39 -39.34 -12.10
C LEU A 270 30.73 -38.63 -12.00
N ALA A 271 31.40 -38.70 -10.84
CA ALA A 271 32.76 -38.20 -10.64
C ALA A 271 33.85 -38.97 -11.41
N LYS A 272 33.49 -40.09 -12.07
CA LYS A 272 34.38 -40.86 -12.94
C LYS A 272 34.05 -40.68 -14.42
N THR A 273 32.84 -40.19 -14.74
CA THR A 273 32.44 -39.94 -16.12
C THR A 273 32.98 -38.62 -16.63
N LYS A 274 33.87 -38.67 -17.63
CA LYS A 274 34.29 -37.48 -18.39
C LYS A 274 33.15 -36.99 -19.30
N THR A 275 32.10 -36.38 -18.76
CA THR A 275 31.01 -35.88 -19.61
C THR A 275 31.40 -34.54 -20.26
N SER A 276 31.60 -34.58 -21.57
CA SER A 276 31.81 -33.41 -22.44
C SER A 276 30.50 -32.83 -23.02
N LYS A 277 29.32 -33.28 -22.56
CA LYS A 277 28.03 -32.91 -23.15
C LYS A 277 27.53 -31.55 -22.66
N THR A 278 26.99 -30.77 -23.60
CA THR A 278 26.49 -29.40 -23.44
C THR A 278 25.04 -29.38 -22.93
N GLY A 279 24.78 -28.58 -21.89
CA GLY A 279 23.45 -28.34 -21.33
C GLY A 279 23.52 -27.79 -19.88
N PRO A 280 22.51 -27.04 -19.38
CA PRO A 280 22.54 -26.42 -18.05
C PRO A 280 22.77 -27.42 -16.91
N LEU A 281 22.22 -28.63 -17.07
CA LEU A 281 22.31 -29.73 -16.12
C LEU A 281 23.68 -30.43 -16.13
N GLY A 282 24.26 -30.62 -17.32
CA GLY A 282 25.62 -31.16 -17.48
C GLY A 282 26.68 -30.20 -16.93
N GLN A 283 26.47 -28.90 -17.04
CA GLN A 283 27.32 -27.87 -16.41
C GLN A 283 27.22 -27.92 -14.88
N ILE A 284 26.02 -28.10 -14.33
CA ILE A 284 25.81 -28.23 -12.88
C ILE A 284 26.48 -29.49 -12.34
N ILE A 285 26.35 -30.64 -13.01
CA ILE A 285 26.98 -31.89 -12.59
C ILE A 285 28.50 -31.77 -12.65
N LYS A 286 29.06 -31.14 -13.69
CA LYS A 286 30.50 -30.86 -13.79
C LYS A 286 30.99 -29.89 -12.71
N ALA A 287 30.19 -28.87 -12.37
CA ALA A 287 30.50 -27.96 -11.27
C ALA A 287 30.46 -28.70 -9.93
N MET A 288 29.44 -29.53 -9.69
CA MET A 288 29.34 -30.37 -8.50
C MET A 288 30.49 -31.36 -8.42
N GLU A 289 30.85 -32.08 -9.49
CA GLU A 289 32.00 -32.98 -9.55
C GLU A 289 33.30 -32.28 -9.13
N LYS A 290 33.55 -31.08 -9.66
CA LYS A 290 34.73 -30.27 -9.31
C LYS A 290 34.69 -29.78 -7.87
N ASP A 291 33.49 -29.52 -7.33
CA ASP A 291 33.28 -28.82 -6.07
C ASP A 291 32.73 -29.71 -4.93
N VAL A 292 32.55 -31.03 -5.11
CA VAL A 292 32.04 -31.93 -4.05
C VAL A 292 32.94 -31.86 -2.83
N ASN A 293 34.26 -31.89 -3.01
CA ASN A 293 35.20 -31.79 -1.89
C ASN A 293 35.12 -30.42 -1.19
N ALA A 294 34.84 -29.35 -1.94
CA ALA A 294 34.65 -28.01 -1.40
C ALA A 294 33.31 -27.87 -0.65
N LEU A 295 32.26 -28.58 -1.06
CA LEU A 295 31.01 -28.72 -0.31
C LEU A 295 31.23 -29.51 0.99
N MET A 296 31.86 -30.68 0.89
CA MET A 296 32.10 -31.57 2.03
C MET A 296 33.04 -30.96 3.08
N SER A 297 33.95 -30.06 2.68
CA SER A 297 34.83 -29.31 3.59
C SER A 297 34.19 -28.03 4.15
N GLY A 298 33.10 -27.55 3.54
CA GLY A 298 32.42 -26.30 3.94
C GLY A 298 33.01 -25.03 3.32
N GLU A 299 33.97 -25.17 2.41
CA GLU A 299 34.52 -24.06 1.63
C GLU A 299 33.44 -23.43 0.74
N LYS A 300 32.60 -24.26 0.12
CA LYS A 300 31.46 -23.84 -0.69
C LYS A 300 30.15 -24.20 -0.01
N THR A 301 29.21 -23.25 0.01
CA THR A 301 27.97 -23.34 0.79
C THR A 301 26.74 -22.78 0.07
N HIS A 302 26.93 -22.14 -1.09
CA HIS A 302 25.86 -21.45 -1.79
C HIS A 302 25.70 -21.97 -3.22
N LEU A 303 24.45 -22.01 -3.69
CA LEU A 303 24.12 -22.11 -5.10
C LEU A 303 23.92 -20.70 -5.66
N SER A 304 24.77 -20.30 -6.59
CA SER A 304 24.68 -19.03 -7.31
C SER A 304 24.07 -19.26 -8.68
N ILE A 305 23.06 -18.46 -9.01
CA ILE A 305 22.35 -18.49 -10.29
C ILE A 305 22.49 -17.09 -10.90
N LEU A 306 23.14 -16.98 -12.04
CA LEU A 306 23.27 -15.76 -12.81
C LEU A 306 22.42 -15.85 -14.06
N TYR A 307 21.84 -14.73 -14.47
CA TYR A 307 20.99 -14.64 -15.64
C TYR A 307 21.16 -13.31 -16.35
N ASP A 308 20.99 -13.31 -17.67
CA ASP A 308 20.73 -12.10 -18.45
C ASP A 308 19.24 -11.75 -18.34
N ASN A 309 18.94 -10.51 -17.97
CA ASN A 309 17.56 -10.03 -17.86
C ASN A 309 16.91 -9.65 -19.22
N GLY A 310 17.59 -9.94 -20.34
CA GLY A 310 17.13 -9.66 -21.70
C GLY A 310 17.24 -8.19 -22.10
N LYS A 311 17.74 -7.33 -21.20
CA LYS A 311 18.08 -5.92 -21.46
C LYS A 311 19.60 -5.71 -21.52
N GLY A 312 20.38 -6.80 -21.50
CA GLY A 312 21.85 -6.77 -21.51
C GLY A 312 22.49 -6.64 -20.12
N ASN A 313 21.70 -6.68 -19.04
CA ASN A 313 22.20 -6.58 -17.67
C ASN A 313 22.23 -7.95 -16.99
N VAL A 314 23.28 -8.18 -16.21
CA VAL A 314 23.42 -9.37 -15.39
C VAL A 314 22.64 -9.21 -14.09
N GLY A 315 21.82 -10.21 -13.78
CA GLY A 315 21.24 -10.41 -12.46
C GLY A 315 21.81 -11.67 -11.81
N SER A 316 21.71 -11.75 -10.48
CA SER A 316 22.11 -12.92 -9.73
C SER A 316 21.16 -13.23 -8.57
N VAL A 317 21.04 -14.52 -8.25
CA VAL A 317 20.36 -15.04 -7.06
C VAL A 317 21.32 -16.01 -6.37
N HIS A 318 21.47 -15.86 -5.06
CA HIS A 318 22.38 -16.67 -4.25
C HIS A 318 21.58 -17.34 -3.14
N ILE A 319 21.65 -18.67 -3.07
CA ILE A 319 20.84 -19.51 -2.19
C ILE A 319 21.77 -20.29 -1.27
N ASP A 320 21.58 -20.23 0.05
CA ASP A 320 22.25 -21.14 0.99
C ASP A 320 21.73 -22.57 0.73
N ILE A 321 22.64 -23.50 0.45
CA ILE A 321 22.29 -24.87 0.10
C ILE A 321 21.55 -25.57 1.26
N ARG A 322 21.85 -25.27 2.52
CA ARG A 322 21.12 -25.85 3.66
C ARG A 322 19.68 -25.36 3.73
N ASP A 323 19.45 -24.09 3.45
CA ASP A 323 18.10 -23.53 3.41
C ASP A 323 17.32 -24.12 2.24
N PHE A 324 17.98 -24.30 1.09
CA PHE A 324 17.41 -24.97 -0.06
C PHE A 324 17.00 -26.41 0.24
N ILE A 325 17.85 -27.18 0.93
CA ILE A 325 17.55 -28.55 1.36
C ILE A 325 16.38 -28.59 2.37
N ARG A 326 16.35 -27.67 3.33
CA ARG A 326 15.35 -27.65 4.41
C ARG A 326 13.97 -27.26 3.91
N SER A 327 13.88 -26.39 2.91
CA SER A 327 12.61 -25.83 2.42
C SER A 327 12.58 -25.69 0.91
N PRO A 328 12.79 -26.80 0.16
CA PRO A 328 13.00 -26.75 -1.30
C PRO A 328 11.81 -26.12 -2.02
N GLN A 329 10.58 -26.43 -1.59
CA GLN A 329 9.37 -25.83 -2.19
C GLN A 329 9.37 -24.30 -2.08
N SER A 330 9.59 -23.75 -0.89
CA SER A 330 9.53 -22.31 -0.65
C SER A 330 10.66 -21.58 -1.37
N THR A 331 11.86 -22.16 -1.35
CA THR A 331 13.03 -21.62 -2.04
C THR A 331 12.82 -21.62 -3.56
N LEU A 332 12.29 -22.69 -4.15
CA LEU A 332 12.00 -22.77 -5.58
C LEU A 332 10.87 -21.82 -5.98
N ASN A 333 9.77 -21.76 -5.21
CA ASN A 333 8.69 -20.80 -5.45
C ASN A 333 9.24 -19.38 -5.53
N SER A 334 10.11 -19.02 -4.57
CA SER A 334 10.72 -17.69 -4.50
C SER A 334 11.69 -17.44 -5.64
N LEU A 335 12.54 -18.42 -5.98
CA LEU A 335 13.49 -18.33 -7.09
C LEU A 335 12.78 -18.13 -8.43
N PHE A 336 11.84 -19.01 -8.79
CA PHE A 336 11.14 -18.93 -10.07
C PHE A 336 10.30 -17.66 -10.18
N PHE A 337 9.67 -17.23 -9.08
CA PHE A 337 8.94 -15.97 -9.08
C PHE A 337 9.87 -14.76 -9.21
N HIS A 338 11.06 -14.80 -8.60
CA HIS A 338 12.08 -13.79 -8.79
C HIS A 338 12.53 -13.72 -10.26
N LEU A 339 12.89 -14.85 -10.87
CA LEU A 339 13.29 -14.91 -12.29
C LEU A 339 12.18 -14.37 -13.21
N TYR A 340 10.91 -14.71 -12.92
CA TYR A 340 9.76 -14.15 -13.61
C TYR A 340 9.68 -12.62 -13.51
N LYS A 341 9.81 -12.04 -12.29
CA LYS A 341 9.80 -10.59 -12.05
C LYS A 341 10.99 -9.87 -12.66
N GLN A 342 12.09 -10.58 -12.91
CA GLN A 342 13.26 -10.04 -13.59
C GLN A 342 13.19 -10.18 -15.11
N GLY A 343 12.12 -10.79 -15.63
CA GLY A 343 11.90 -10.88 -17.07
C GLY A 343 12.60 -12.05 -17.75
N VAL A 344 13.31 -12.90 -17.02
CA VAL A 344 14.11 -14.01 -17.55
C VAL A 344 13.22 -14.94 -18.39
N SER A 345 13.62 -15.17 -19.64
CA SER A 345 12.94 -16.07 -20.59
C SER A 345 13.59 -17.45 -20.59
N GLY A 346 12.92 -18.46 -21.16
CA GLY A 346 13.48 -19.80 -21.35
C GLY A 346 14.75 -19.82 -22.23
N ASP A 347 14.93 -18.80 -23.08
CA ASP A 347 16.09 -18.63 -23.96
C ASP A 347 17.20 -17.76 -23.32
N SER A 348 16.95 -17.21 -22.13
CA SER A 348 17.94 -16.39 -21.43
C SER A 348 19.09 -17.27 -20.95
N GLY A 349 20.32 -16.87 -21.26
CA GLY A 349 21.52 -17.55 -20.77
C GLY A 349 21.51 -17.56 -19.24
N LEU A 350 21.34 -18.73 -18.65
CA LEU A 350 21.34 -18.93 -17.21
C LEU A 350 22.54 -19.77 -16.84
N VAL A 351 23.34 -19.27 -15.90
CA VAL A 351 24.56 -19.92 -15.42
C VAL A 351 24.36 -20.27 -13.96
N MET A 352 24.59 -21.53 -13.60
CA MET A 352 24.53 -21.99 -12.21
C MET A 352 25.92 -22.42 -11.75
N SER A 353 26.29 -22.08 -10.52
CA SER A 353 27.58 -22.45 -9.93
C SER A 353 27.47 -22.67 -8.44
N VAL A 354 28.28 -23.59 -7.91
CA VAL A 354 28.44 -23.79 -6.47
C VAL A 354 29.55 -22.86 -5.99
N THR A 355 29.26 -22.08 -4.95
CA THR A 355 30.07 -20.91 -4.58
C THR A 355 30.32 -20.80 -3.08
N SER A 356 31.48 -20.25 -2.73
CA SER A 356 31.87 -19.82 -1.40
C SER A 356 31.29 -18.44 -1.07
N PRO A 357 31.25 -18.04 0.21
CA PRO A 357 30.82 -16.69 0.58
C PRO A 357 31.65 -15.57 -0.10
N ALA A 358 32.95 -15.78 -0.31
CA ALA A 358 33.79 -14.80 -1.00
C ALA A 358 33.42 -14.67 -2.49
N GLU A 359 33.19 -15.79 -3.16
CA GLU A 359 32.74 -15.83 -4.55
C GLU A 359 31.37 -15.18 -4.72
N VAL A 360 30.43 -15.38 -3.78
CA VAL A 360 29.14 -14.68 -3.79
C VAL A 360 29.34 -13.16 -3.69
N GLY A 361 30.23 -12.69 -2.81
CA GLY A 361 30.52 -11.26 -2.64
C GLY A 361 31.03 -10.62 -3.93
N ALA A 362 31.86 -11.36 -4.68
CA ALA A 362 32.35 -10.95 -5.99
C ALA A 362 31.24 -10.99 -7.07
N LEU A 363 30.42 -12.03 -7.11
CA LEU A 363 29.32 -12.17 -8.08
C LEU A 363 28.21 -11.14 -7.86
N LEU A 364 27.94 -10.72 -6.62
CA LEU A 364 27.00 -9.64 -6.33
C LEU A 364 27.44 -8.30 -6.95
N GLN A 365 28.73 -8.13 -7.26
CA GLN A 365 29.18 -6.97 -8.02
C GLN A 365 28.63 -6.99 -9.46
N LEU A 366 28.32 -8.15 -10.03
CA LEU A 366 27.73 -8.21 -11.36
C LEU A 366 26.26 -7.75 -11.41
N GLN A 367 25.62 -7.51 -10.26
CA GLN A 367 24.23 -7.07 -10.26
C GLN A 367 24.05 -5.73 -10.98
N GLY A 368 23.25 -5.73 -12.06
CA GLY A 368 23.02 -4.57 -12.91
C GLY A 368 24.16 -4.25 -13.88
N PHE A 369 25.17 -5.12 -14.00
CA PHE A 369 26.29 -4.93 -14.90
C PHE A 369 25.87 -5.17 -16.36
N GLU A 370 26.14 -4.21 -17.24
CA GLU A 370 25.91 -4.31 -18.67
C GLU A 370 27.00 -5.16 -19.33
N MET A 371 26.67 -6.38 -19.79
CA MET A 371 27.67 -7.27 -20.40
C MET A 371 28.33 -6.66 -21.65
N GLN A 372 27.58 -5.85 -22.40
CA GLN A 372 28.06 -5.18 -23.61
C GLN A 372 29.10 -4.09 -23.33
N SER A 373 29.23 -3.65 -22.06
CA SER A 373 30.21 -2.63 -21.66
C SER A 373 31.67 -3.13 -21.71
N VAL A 374 31.88 -4.45 -21.82
CA VAL A 374 33.21 -5.07 -21.86
C VAL A 374 33.32 -6.01 -23.07
N PRO A 375 33.96 -5.58 -24.17
CA PRO A 375 34.02 -6.33 -25.43
C PRO A 375 34.74 -7.68 -25.36
N ALA A 376 35.56 -7.90 -24.33
CA ALA A 376 36.35 -9.12 -24.15
C ALA A 376 35.56 -10.30 -23.56
N ILE A 377 34.30 -10.08 -23.16
CA ILE A 377 33.45 -11.11 -22.56
C ILE A 377 32.51 -11.66 -23.63
N GLU A 378 32.74 -12.90 -24.04
CA GLU A 378 31.95 -13.55 -25.11
C GLU A 378 30.54 -13.95 -24.64
N ASN A 379 30.39 -14.37 -23.39
CA ASN A 379 29.11 -14.82 -22.83
C ASN A 379 29.10 -14.78 -21.29
N LEU A 380 27.91 -14.93 -20.71
CA LEU A 380 27.69 -14.90 -19.26
C LEU A 380 28.47 -15.99 -18.50
N GLU A 381 28.69 -17.15 -19.12
CA GLU A 381 29.45 -18.26 -18.52
C GLU A 381 30.92 -17.87 -18.35
N ALA A 382 31.54 -17.30 -19.37
CA ALA A 382 32.92 -16.80 -19.33
C ALA A 382 33.10 -15.70 -18.28
N LEU A 383 32.15 -14.74 -18.22
CA LEU A 383 32.15 -13.68 -17.19
C LEU A 383 32.09 -14.25 -15.78
N THR A 384 31.16 -15.19 -15.56
CA THR A 384 30.97 -15.83 -14.26
C THR A 384 32.24 -16.55 -13.82
N ALA A 385 32.87 -17.31 -14.73
CA ALA A 385 34.11 -18.02 -14.46
C ALA A 385 35.27 -17.07 -14.10
N LEU A 386 35.43 -15.97 -14.84
CA LEU A 386 36.46 -14.95 -14.57
C LEU A 386 36.28 -14.27 -13.21
N VAL A 387 35.04 -13.95 -12.83
CA VAL A 387 34.74 -13.32 -11.53
C VAL A 387 34.98 -14.29 -10.38
N ILE A 388 34.57 -15.55 -10.52
CA ILE A 388 34.82 -16.59 -9.52
C ILE A 388 36.33 -16.80 -9.32
N GLN A 389 37.09 -16.91 -10.40
CA GLN A 389 38.55 -17.12 -10.34
C GLN A 389 39.28 -15.97 -9.64
N ASN A 390 38.72 -14.75 -9.70
CA ASN A 390 39.32 -13.54 -9.13
C ASN A 390 38.58 -13.04 -7.88
N ALA A 391 37.75 -13.86 -7.23
CA ALA A 391 36.87 -13.44 -6.15
C ALA A 391 37.60 -12.77 -4.97
N ASN A 392 38.85 -13.17 -4.70
CA ASN A 392 39.69 -12.63 -3.63
C ASN A 392 40.63 -11.49 -4.09
N ASN A 393 40.51 -11.00 -5.34
CA ASN A 393 41.38 -9.98 -5.89
C ASN A 393 40.57 -8.76 -6.38
N PRO A 394 40.33 -7.75 -5.51
CA PRO A 394 39.54 -6.56 -5.85
C PRO A 394 40.10 -5.78 -7.05
N GLN A 395 41.42 -5.76 -7.24
CA GLN A 395 42.05 -5.08 -8.37
C GLN A 395 41.78 -5.79 -9.69
N ALA A 396 41.84 -7.13 -9.71
CA ALA A 396 41.50 -7.92 -10.88
C ALA A 396 40.00 -7.79 -11.22
N LEU A 397 39.12 -7.85 -10.21
CA LEU A 397 37.68 -7.62 -10.38
C LEU A 397 37.38 -6.24 -10.94
N SER A 398 38.09 -5.21 -10.48
CA SER A 398 37.92 -3.84 -10.98
C SER A 398 38.25 -3.72 -12.47
N ARG A 399 39.28 -4.46 -12.93
CA ARG A 399 39.65 -4.52 -14.35
C ARG A 399 38.62 -5.28 -15.17
N ILE A 400 38.13 -6.42 -14.66
CA ILE A 400 37.12 -7.25 -15.35
C ILE A 400 35.82 -6.49 -15.54
N MET A 401 35.37 -5.74 -14.53
CA MET A 401 34.09 -5.02 -14.56
C MET A 401 34.20 -3.55 -15.01
N ASN A 402 35.41 -3.10 -15.38
CA ASN A 402 35.69 -1.70 -15.74
C ASN A 402 35.12 -0.67 -14.74
N ARG A 403 35.18 -0.98 -13.43
CA ARG A 403 34.67 -0.14 -12.34
C ARG A 403 35.43 -0.40 -11.05
N THR A 404 35.50 0.59 -10.15
CA THR A 404 36.25 0.44 -8.89
C THR A 404 35.53 -0.53 -7.94
N VAL A 405 36.20 -1.62 -7.56
CA VAL A 405 35.76 -2.57 -6.53
C VAL A 405 36.72 -2.47 -5.35
N THR A 406 36.21 -2.05 -4.20
CA THR A 406 36.99 -1.99 -2.96
C THR A 406 36.77 -3.23 -2.11
N GLU A 407 37.72 -3.54 -1.23
CA GLU A 407 37.59 -4.63 -0.26
C GLU A 407 36.38 -4.43 0.67
N ASN A 408 36.14 -3.17 1.07
CA ASN A 408 34.94 -2.79 1.81
C ASN A 408 33.65 -3.09 1.03
N ALA A 409 33.61 -2.82 -0.28
CA ALA A 409 32.44 -3.12 -1.12
C ALA A 409 32.15 -4.62 -1.24
N LEU A 410 33.18 -5.48 -1.25
CA LEU A 410 33.02 -6.95 -1.25
C LEU A 410 32.52 -7.48 0.09
N SER A 411 32.94 -6.87 1.20
CA SER A 411 32.48 -7.25 2.53
C SER A 411 31.07 -6.75 2.85
N ALA A 412 30.72 -5.55 2.37
CA ALA A 412 29.42 -4.91 2.56
C ALA A 412 28.32 -5.46 1.65
N SER A 413 28.66 -6.03 0.50
CA SER A 413 27.69 -6.69 -0.39
C SER A 413 27.15 -7.99 0.18
N LEU A 414 27.87 -8.63 1.12
CA LEU A 414 27.45 -9.86 1.75
C LEU A 414 26.38 -9.61 2.81
N SER A 415 25.25 -10.30 2.69
CA SER A 415 24.22 -10.29 3.74
C SER A 415 24.76 -10.87 5.06
N GLN A 416 24.12 -10.52 6.17
CA GLN A 416 24.47 -11.06 7.49
C GLN A 416 24.40 -12.60 7.52
N THR A 417 23.48 -13.19 6.75
CA THR A 417 23.32 -14.63 6.55
C THR A 417 24.51 -15.26 5.82
N LEU A 418 25.03 -14.59 4.79
CA LEU A 418 26.21 -15.00 4.02
C LEU A 418 27.49 -14.96 4.86
N GLN A 419 27.63 -13.97 5.76
CA GLN A 419 28.75 -13.90 6.69
C GLN A 419 28.70 -15.02 7.73
N ALA A 420 27.50 -15.36 8.22
CA ALA A 420 27.29 -16.46 9.17
C ALA A 420 27.58 -17.86 8.59
N ALA A 421 27.82 -17.96 7.27
CA ALA A 421 28.24 -19.19 6.61
C ALA A 421 29.77 -19.41 6.65
N LYS A 422 30.57 -18.39 6.97
CA LYS A 422 32.03 -18.54 7.09
C LYS A 422 32.37 -19.45 8.27
N GLY A 423 33.16 -20.50 8.01
CA GLY A 423 33.60 -21.45 9.03
C GLY A 423 32.53 -22.46 9.48
N ARG A 424 31.40 -22.57 8.77
CA ARG A 424 30.44 -23.65 9.01
C ARG A 424 31.06 -25.00 8.64
N PRO A 425 30.72 -26.08 9.36
CA PRO A 425 31.12 -27.42 8.96
C PRO A 425 30.54 -27.72 7.58
N GLY A 426 31.31 -28.43 6.77
CA GLY A 426 30.86 -28.87 5.45
C GLY A 426 29.65 -29.79 5.50
N PHE A 427 29.11 -30.07 4.31
CA PHE A 427 27.92 -30.90 4.18
C PHE A 427 28.26 -32.36 4.47
N ASN A 428 27.39 -33.04 5.20
CA ASN A 428 27.48 -34.50 5.28
C ASN A 428 26.96 -35.12 3.96
N PRO A 429 27.25 -36.40 3.68
CA PRO A 429 26.82 -37.04 2.44
C PRO A 429 25.30 -36.96 2.23
N GLN A 430 24.49 -37.09 3.29
CA GLN A 430 23.03 -37.02 3.22
C GLN A 430 22.50 -35.64 2.81
N GLU A 431 23.16 -34.56 3.23
CA GLU A 431 22.83 -33.20 2.85
C GLU A 431 23.19 -32.94 1.38
N VAL A 432 24.36 -33.39 0.91
CA VAL A 432 24.73 -33.30 -0.51
C VAL A 432 23.71 -34.05 -1.38
N ILE A 433 23.21 -35.19 -0.91
CA ILE A 433 22.15 -35.96 -1.58
C ILE A 433 20.84 -35.18 -1.64
N SER A 434 20.43 -34.60 -0.52
CA SER A 434 19.21 -33.81 -0.45
C SER A 434 19.28 -32.57 -1.36
N PHE A 435 20.48 -32.01 -1.52
CA PHE A 435 20.73 -30.92 -2.46
C PHE A 435 20.54 -31.37 -3.92
N ILE A 436 21.11 -32.51 -4.32
CA ILE A 436 20.91 -33.07 -5.68
C ILE A 436 19.44 -33.33 -5.96
N GLY A 437 18.71 -33.92 -5.01
CA GLY A 437 17.27 -34.14 -5.14
C GLY A 437 16.50 -32.83 -5.35
N SER A 438 16.85 -31.79 -4.59
CA SER A 438 16.24 -30.46 -4.73
C SER A 438 16.57 -29.81 -6.09
N MET A 439 17.78 -30.01 -6.60
CA MET A 439 18.19 -29.58 -7.94
C MET A 439 17.40 -30.30 -9.03
N ALA A 440 17.22 -31.62 -8.94
CA ALA A 440 16.42 -32.38 -9.90
C ALA A 440 14.98 -31.85 -9.99
N VAL A 441 14.37 -31.53 -8.85
CA VAL A 441 13.05 -30.88 -8.80
C VAL A 441 13.06 -29.50 -9.45
N MET A 442 14.09 -28.68 -9.18
CA MET A 442 14.24 -27.37 -9.82
C MET A 442 14.27 -27.48 -11.34
N LEU A 443 15.05 -28.42 -11.87
CA LEU A 443 15.27 -28.57 -13.31
C LEU A 443 14.02 -29.08 -14.02
N GLU A 444 13.32 -30.04 -13.40
CA GLU A 444 12.04 -30.53 -13.92
C GLU A 444 10.94 -29.45 -13.85
N ALA A 445 10.89 -28.66 -12.76
CA ALA A 445 10.00 -27.51 -12.66
C ALA A 445 10.30 -26.47 -13.75
N GLY A 446 11.58 -26.21 -14.02
CA GLY A 446 12.03 -25.33 -15.10
C GLY A 446 11.51 -25.78 -16.47
N LYS A 447 11.61 -27.08 -16.80
CA LYS A 447 11.04 -27.62 -18.05
C LYS A 447 9.55 -27.38 -18.15
N LEU A 448 8.79 -27.71 -17.09
CA LEU A 448 7.34 -27.53 -17.05
C LEU A 448 6.94 -26.07 -17.26
N LEU A 449 7.71 -25.13 -16.73
CA LEU A 449 7.47 -23.70 -16.86
C LEU A 449 7.84 -23.17 -18.27
N VAL A 450 8.91 -23.69 -18.89
CA VAL A 450 9.33 -23.31 -20.26
C VAL A 450 8.41 -23.90 -21.34
N THR A 451 7.76 -25.04 -21.10
CA THR A 451 6.75 -25.62 -22.02
C THR A 451 5.41 -24.88 -22.06
N THR A 452 5.27 -23.80 -21.29
CA THR A 452 4.12 -22.89 -21.28
C THR A 452 4.41 -21.75 -22.27
N PRO A 453 3.48 -21.33 -23.15
CA PRO A 453 3.76 -20.43 -24.26
C PRO A 453 4.51 -19.16 -23.83
N SER A 454 5.59 -18.87 -24.55
CA SER A 454 6.52 -17.79 -24.23
C SER A 454 5.86 -16.41 -24.32
N LYS A 455 6.47 -15.41 -23.65
CA LYS A 455 6.00 -14.00 -23.59
C LYS A 455 5.80 -13.35 -24.96
N GLN A 456 6.35 -13.89 -26.05
CA GLN A 456 6.09 -13.40 -27.41
C GLN A 456 4.64 -13.70 -27.85
N GLN A 457 4.10 -14.88 -27.54
CA GLN A 457 2.73 -15.24 -27.90
C GLN A 457 1.68 -14.49 -27.06
N GLN A 458 2.00 -14.14 -25.80
CA GLN A 458 1.13 -13.31 -24.96
C GLN A 458 1.13 -11.83 -25.36
N ARG A 459 2.22 -11.30 -25.95
CA ARG A 459 2.26 -9.93 -26.50
C ARG A 459 1.44 -9.80 -27.79
N GLU A 460 1.43 -10.80 -28.66
CA GLU A 460 0.64 -10.76 -29.91
C GLU A 460 -0.86 -10.91 -29.66
N LEU A 461 -1.26 -11.67 -28.62
CA LEU A 461 -2.65 -11.77 -28.15
C LEU A 461 -3.13 -10.52 -27.38
N GLY A 462 -2.22 -9.65 -26.94
CA GLY A 462 -2.54 -8.37 -26.26
C GLY A 462 -2.65 -7.16 -27.20
N LEU A 463 -2.21 -7.28 -28.46
CA LEU A 463 -2.20 -6.19 -29.44
C LEU A 463 -3.27 -6.33 -30.54
N THR A 464 -3.93 -7.49 -30.65
CA THR A 464 -5.02 -7.75 -31.61
C THR A 464 -6.43 -7.45 -31.06
N GLY A 465 -6.52 -6.73 -29.93
CA GLY A 465 -7.80 -6.38 -29.27
C GLY A 465 -8.24 -4.92 -29.40
N LEU A 466 -7.60 -4.11 -30.25
CA LEU A 466 -7.88 -2.66 -30.36
C LEU A 466 -8.82 -2.27 -31.52
N THR A 467 -9.43 -3.23 -32.23
CA THR A 467 -10.45 -2.92 -33.24
C THR A 467 -11.71 -3.77 -33.03
N ASN A 468 -12.74 -3.11 -32.49
CA ASN A 468 -14.17 -3.42 -32.62
C ASN A 468 -14.57 -4.90 -32.63
N THR A 469 -14.94 -5.45 -31.47
CA THR A 469 -16.28 -6.02 -31.19
C THR A 469 -16.29 -6.68 -29.81
N ILE A 470 -17.43 -6.52 -29.14
CA ILE A 470 -17.76 -7.19 -27.89
C ILE A 470 -18.05 -8.65 -28.22
N GLN A 471 -17.24 -9.57 -27.68
CA GLN A 471 -17.47 -11.00 -27.37
C GLN A 471 -16.18 -11.78 -27.63
N GLY A 472 -15.60 -12.35 -26.59
CA GLY A 472 -14.38 -13.15 -26.71
C GLY A 472 -14.29 -14.14 -25.56
N SER A 473 -14.71 -15.37 -25.85
CA SER A 473 -14.72 -16.54 -25.01
C SER A 473 -13.37 -16.88 -24.38
N ILE A 474 -13.45 -17.42 -23.17
CA ILE A 474 -12.45 -18.29 -22.54
C ILE A 474 -12.05 -19.39 -23.54
N GLN A 475 -10.77 -19.54 -23.85
CA GLN A 475 -10.23 -20.77 -24.44
C GLN A 475 -9.03 -21.27 -23.64
N TYR A 476 -9.30 -22.28 -22.81
CA TYR A 476 -8.31 -23.25 -22.35
C TYR A 476 -8.04 -24.21 -23.51
N VAL A 477 -6.78 -24.50 -23.80
CA VAL A 477 -6.43 -25.69 -24.60
C VAL A 477 -5.78 -26.71 -23.67
N GLN A 478 -6.60 -27.64 -23.18
CA GLN A 478 -6.16 -29.00 -22.90
C GLN A 478 -5.86 -29.68 -24.24
N ILE A 479 -4.68 -30.28 -24.39
CA ILE A 479 -4.43 -31.21 -25.49
C ILE A 479 -4.56 -32.62 -24.90
N SER A 480 -5.60 -33.33 -25.34
CA SER A 480 -5.60 -34.79 -25.43
C SER A 480 -5.10 -35.17 -26.82
N SER A 481 -4.23 -36.16 -26.91
CA SER A 481 -3.77 -36.81 -28.16
C SER A 481 -4.37 -38.22 -28.26
N PRO A 482 -4.27 -39.00 -29.37
CA PRO A 482 -4.08 -38.68 -30.80
C PRO A 482 -5.07 -39.46 -31.73
N GLN A 483 -5.12 -39.13 -33.03
CA GLN A 483 -4.98 -40.05 -34.20
C GLN A 483 -5.59 -39.54 -35.54
N THR A 484 -4.79 -39.73 -36.59
CA THR A 484 -5.09 -40.01 -38.03
C THR A 484 -5.82 -39.02 -38.95
N ALA A 485 -5.02 -38.49 -39.89
CA ALA A 485 -5.12 -38.59 -41.36
C ALA A 485 -6.32 -38.00 -42.15
N ALA A 486 -5.96 -36.94 -42.90
CA ALA A 486 -6.08 -36.80 -44.36
C ALA A 486 -7.27 -36.05 -45.02
N VAL A 487 -6.87 -35.34 -46.10
CA VAL A 487 -7.60 -34.99 -47.34
C VAL A 487 -8.19 -33.56 -47.48
N THR A 488 -7.46 -32.74 -48.26
CA THR A 488 -7.81 -31.71 -49.29
C THR A 488 -9.19 -31.02 -49.26
N THR A 489 -9.30 -29.70 -49.44
CA THR A 489 -9.25 -29.02 -50.77
C THR A 489 -9.36 -27.49 -50.63
N SER A 490 -8.52 -26.75 -51.38
CA SER A 490 -8.83 -25.63 -52.33
C SER A 490 -9.98 -24.65 -51.98
N ILE A 491 -9.79 -23.33 -52.00
CA ILE A 491 -9.83 -22.47 -53.20
C ILE A 491 -9.14 -21.10 -52.92
N VAL A 492 -8.50 -20.55 -53.95
CA VAL A 492 -7.83 -19.24 -54.13
C VAL A 492 -8.65 -18.45 -55.20
N PRO A 493 -8.47 -17.16 -55.59
CA PRO A 493 -7.83 -15.94 -55.03
C PRO A 493 -8.75 -14.68 -55.06
N MET A 494 -8.19 -13.50 -54.72
CA MET A 494 -8.30 -12.15 -55.35
C MET A 494 -8.35 -11.09 -54.21
N ILE A 495 -7.56 -10.01 -54.13
CA ILE A 495 -7.07 -9.03 -55.12
C ILE A 495 -5.73 -8.42 -54.61
N ALA A 496 -4.92 -7.93 -55.55
CA ALA A 496 -3.57 -7.35 -55.41
C ALA A 496 -3.59 -5.82 -55.01
N PRO A 497 -2.45 -5.12 -54.92
CA PRO A 497 -2.16 -4.14 -53.85
C PRO A 497 -2.28 -2.66 -54.26
N SER A 498 -2.39 -1.76 -53.28
CA SER A 498 -2.11 -0.33 -53.46
C SER A 498 -1.35 0.28 -52.27
N LYS A 499 -0.46 1.22 -52.63
CA LYS A 499 0.61 1.87 -51.86
C LYS A 499 0.10 3.00 -50.92
N PRO A 500 0.96 3.56 -50.04
CA PRO A 500 0.57 4.27 -48.83
C PRO A 500 0.35 5.76 -49.08
N ASP A 501 -0.65 6.34 -48.41
CA ASP A 501 -0.80 7.79 -48.29
C ASP A 501 -0.83 8.24 -46.82
N ASN A 502 -0.17 9.37 -46.61
CA ASN A 502 0.07 10.08 -45.36
C ASN A 502 -1.18 10.26 -44.50
N VAL A 503 -1.12 9.81 -43.24
CA VAL A 503 -2.11 10.17 -42.21
C VAL A 503 -1.52 11.24 -41.30
N VAL A 504 -2.00 12.46 -41.51
CA VAL A 504 -1.92 13.59 -40.59
C VAL A 504 -2.76 13.26 -39.35
N VAL A 505 -2.15 13.34 -38.17
CA VAL A 505 -2.81 13.17 -36.87
C VAL A 505 -3.78 14.33 -36.64
N SER A 506 -5.07 14.07 -36.77
CA SER A 506 -6.14 14.95 -36.30
C SER A 506 -6.70 14.39 -34.99
N ILE A 507 -6.65 15.19 -33.93
CA ILE A 507 -7.21 14.90 -32.62
C ILE A 507 -8.72 15.18 -32.68
N PRO A 508 -9.61 14.20 -32.46
CA PRO A 508 -11.04 14.48 -32.36
C PRO A 508 -11.40 15.14 -31.01
N PRO A 509 -12.28 16.16 -31.00
CA PRO A 509 -12.77 16.78 -29.77
C PRO A 509 -14.03 16.08 -29.23
N VAL A 510 -14.10 16.02 -27.90
CA VAL A 510 -15.28 15.96 -26.99
C VAL A 510 -16.35 14.86 -27.20
N LEU A 511 -16.57 14.05 -26.14
CA LEU A 511 -17.85 13.36 -25.87
C LEU A 511 -18.15 13.49 -24.36
N SER A 512 -19.11 14.32 -23.93
CA SER A 512 -20.56 14.06 -23.83
C SER A 512 -20.99 13.66 -22.42
N GLU A 513 -21.74 14.55 -21.78
CA GLU A 513 -22.54 14.28 -20.58
C GLU A 513 -23.43 13.05 -20.80
N LYS A 514 -23.16 11.95 -20.09
CA LYS A 514 -24.10 10.84 -19.96
C LYS A 514 -24.96 11.06 -18.72
N LYS A 515 -26.29 11.03 -18.95
CA LYS A 515 -27.40 10.94 -18.00
C LYS A 515 -27.02 10.15 -16.72
N GLN A 516 -27.24 10.77 -15.56
CA GLN A 516 -27.13 10.14 -14.24
C GLN A 516 -27.94 8.82 -14.19
N PRO A 517 -27.34 7.67 -13.83
CA PRO A 517 -28.08 6.49 -13.45
C PRO A 517 -28.75 6.73 -12.09
N ALA A 518 -30.00 6.29 -11.92
CA ALA A 518 -30.66 6.28 -10.62
C ALA A 518 -29.85 5.44 -9.62
N GLU A 519 -29.56 5.99 -8.44
CA GLU A 519 -28.80 5.32 -7.39
C GLU A 519 -29.51 4.01 -6.96
N PRO A 520 -28.80 2.87 -6.90
CA PRO A 520 -29.38 1.63 -6.40
C PRO A 520 -29.71 1.78 -4.92
N LYS A 521 -30.99 1.58 -4.56
CA LYS A 521 -31.47 1.61 -3.18
C LYS A 521 -31.01 0.32 -2.49
N ILE A 522 -30.02 0.43 -1.59
CA ILE A 522 -29.48 -0.71 -0.82
C ILE A 522 -30.54 -1.15 0.20
N ASP A 523 -30.95 -2.42 0.14
CA ASP A 523 -31.79 -3.03 1.16
C ASP A 523 -30.92 -3.50 2.34
N LEU A 524 -31.09 -2.87 3.50
CA LEU A 524 -30.40 -3.18 4.76
C LEU A 524 -31.32 -3.87 5.79
N SER A 525 -32.46 -4.39 5.36
CA SER A 525 -33.47 -4.97 6.25
C SER A 525 -32.94 -6.11 7.11
N LYS A 526 -32.06 -6.95 6.55
CA LYS A 526 -31.44 -8.09 7.26
C LYS A 526 -30.48 -7.64 8.35
N GLU A 527 -29.60 -6.69 8.03
CA GLU A 527 -28.62 -6.13 8.97
C GLU A 527 -29.33 -5.35 10.08
N HIS A 528 -30.40 -4.64 9.73
CA HIS A 528 -31.24 -3.96 10.71
C HIS A 528 -31.91 -4.94 11.68
N ALA A 529 -32.45 -6.06 11.16
CA ALA A 529 -33.05 -7.10 12.00
C ALA A 529 -32.00 -7.74 12.93
N GLN A 530 -30.82 -8.09 12.42
CA GLN A 530 -29.72 -8.66 13.21
C GLN A 530 -29.22 -7.69 14.28
N PHE A 531 -29.08 -6.41 13.93
CA PHE A 531 -28.70 -5.35 14.86
C PHE A 531 -29.71 -5.23 16.01
N ASN A 532 -31.01 -5.25 15.70
CA ASN A 532 -32.06 -5.15 16.71
C ASN A 532 -32.11 -6.39 17.61
N THR A 533 -31.91 -7.59 17.07
CA THR A 533 -31.80 -8.82 17.90
C THR A 533 -30.66 -8.72 18.91
N LEU A 534 -29.50 -8.22 18.49
CA LEU A 534 -28.34 -8.05 19.38
C LEU A 534 -28.55 -6.94 20.43
N LEU A 535 -29.33 -5.91 20.10
CA LEU A 535 -29.77 -4.91 21.07
C LEU A 535 -30.74 -5.49 22.09
N ASP A 536 -31.66 -6.37 21.67
CA ASP A 536 -32.55 -7.08 22.59
C ASP A 536 -31.77 -8.00 23.54
N ASP A 537 -30.74 -8.69 23.04
CA ASP A 537 -29.82 -9.46 23.88
C ASP A 537 -29.09 -8.59 24.90
N LEU A 538 -28.59 -7.42 24.47
CA LEU A 538 -27.93 -6.46 25.35
C LEU A 538 -28.88 -5.93 26.43
N LYS A 539 -30.14 -5.66 26.07
CA LYS A 539 -31.21 -5.26 26.99
C LYS A 539 -31.57 -6.36 27.98
N ALA A 540 -31.63 -7.61 27.54
CA ALA A 540 -31.88 -8.76 28.40
C ALA A 540 -30.73 -8.99 29.40
N ILE A 541 -29.49 -8.71 28.98
CA ILE A 541 -28.31 -8.74 29.85
C ILE A 541 -28.36 -7.61 30.88
N HIS A 542 -28.72 -6.40 30.47
CA HIS A 542 -28.96 -5.29 31.41
C HIS A 542 -30.02 -5.68 32.46
N ALA A 543 -31.18 -6.21 32.05
CA ALA A 543 -32.23 -6.61 32.99
C ALA A 543 -31.76 -7.66 34.02
N LYS A 544 -30.87 -8.57 33.60
CA LYS A 544 -30.24 -9.56 34.50
C LYS A 544 -29.25 -8.92 35.48
N LEU A 545 -28.45 -7.95 35.03
CA LEU A 545 -27.52 -7.19 35.87
C LEU A 545 -28.27 -6.33 36.90
N ASP A 546 -29.31 -5.63 36.45
CA ASP A 546 -30.17 -4.80 37.30
C ASP A 546 -30.91 -5.64 38.35
N LYS A 547 -31.41 -6.84 37.98
CA LYS A 547 -32.00 -7.78 38.95
C LYS A 547 -30.99 -8.22 40.01
N LYS A 548 -29.72 -8.47 39.64
CA LYS A 548 -28.65 -8.84 40.58
C LYS A 548 -28.26 -7.70 41.52
N PHE A 549 -28.26 -6.48 40.99
CA PHE A 549 -28.09 -5.26 41.80
C PHE A 549 -29.24 -5.11 42.80
N LYS A 550 -30.50 -5.19 42.33
CA LYS A 550 -31.71 -5.09 43.17
C LYS A 550 -31.84 -6.22 44.19
N SER A 551 -31.22 -7.37 43.96
CA SER A 551 -31.12 -8.45 44.96
C SER A 551 -30.01 -8.24 46.01
N GLY A 552 -29.39 -7.07 46.06
CA GLY A 552 -28.44 -6.67 47.11
C GLY A 552 -26.95 -6.75 46.74
N ASN A 553 -26.59 -7.07 45.49
CA ASN A 553 -25.19 -7.14 45.08
C ASN A 553 -24.74 -5.84 44.39
N THR A 554 -24.23 -4.91 45.18
CA THR A 554 -23.79 -3.57 44.75
C THR A 554 -22.68 -3.58 43.70
N LYS A 555 -21.92 -4.67 43.58
CA LYS A 555 -20.86 -4.80 42.56
C LYS A 555 -21.38 -4.72 41.13
N TYR A 556 -22.66 -5.02 40.90
CA TYR A 556 -23.27 -4.96 39.57
C TYR A 556 -23.93 -3.62 39.23
N GLU A 557 -23.94 -2.64 40.14
CA GLU A 557 -24.59 -1.35 39.91
C GLU A 557 -23.98 -0.61 38.72
N ILE A 558 -22.64 -0.50 38.69
CA ILE A 558 -21.91 0.19 37.63
C ILE A 558 -22.06 -0.56 36.30
N ALA A 559 -22.02 -1.90 36.33
CA ALA A 559 -22.21 -2.74 35.16
C ALA A 559 -23.62 -2.60 34.56
N ALA A 560 -24.66 -2.58 35.39
CA ALA A 560 -26.04 -2.39 34.95
C ALA A 560 -26.22 -1.01 34.29
N LYS A 561 -25.75 0.06 34.96
CA LYS A 561 -25.83 1.45 34.43
C LYS A 561 -25.12 1.60 33.08
N LEU A 562 -23.90 1.08 32.96
CA LEU A 562 -23.15 1.19 31.69
C LEU A 562 -23.73 0.30 30.58
N ALA A 563 -24.27 -0.87 30.90
CA ALA A 563 -24.95 -1.71 29.92
C ALA A 563 -26.22 -1.03 29.37
N ASP A 564 -27.01 -0.40 30.24
CA ASP A 564 -28.21 0.36 29.83
C ASP A 564 -27.85 1.60 29.00
N LEU A 565 -26.82 2.35 29.43
CA LEU A 565 -26.30 3.49 28.69
C LEU A 565 -25.82 3.06 27.29
N THR A 566 -25.08 1.95 27.21
CA THR A 566 -24.57 1.40 25.96
C THR A 566 -25.72 0.97 25.05
N HIS A 567 -26.70 0.24 25.57
CA HIS A 567 -27.90 -0.15 24.83
C HIS A 567 -28.65 1.07 24.28
N THR A 568 -28.96 2.05 25.13
CA THR A 568 -29.75 3.23 24.75
C THR A 568 -29.06 4.05 23.67
N ASN A 569 -27.76 4.27 23.80
CA ASN A 569 -27.03 5.08 22.83
C ASN A 569 -26.77 4.33 21.52
N ILE A 570 -26.34 3.07 21.56
CA ILE A 570 -26.14 2.27 20.34
C ILE A 570 -27.46 2.14 19.58
N LYS A 571 -28.58 1.92 20.28
CA LYS A 571 -29.91 1.93 19.68
C LYS A 571 -30.23 3.25 19.00
N HIS A 572 -30.04 4.37 19.69
CA HIS A 572 -30.31 5.71 19.13
C HIS A 572 -29.52 5.97 17.84
N PHE A 573 -28.21 5.73 17.84
CA PHE A 573 -27.38 5.94 16.64
C PHE A 573 -27.65 4.91 15.55
N GLY A 574 -28.05 3.69 15.93
CA GLY A 574 -28.47 2.65 15.00
C GLY A 574 -29.74 3.05 14.26
N GLU A 575 -30.77 3.51 14.98
CA GLU A 575 -32.02 4.00 14.41
C GLU A 575 -31.78 5.19 13.46
N GLN A 576 -30.90 6.14 13.84
CA GLN A 576 -30.52 7.24 12.96
C GLN A 576 -29.86 6.76 11.66
N PHE A 577 -28.99 5.76 11.74
CA PHE A 577 -28.36 5.16 10.56
C PHE A 577 -29.37 4.41 9.69
N PHE A 578 -30.16 3.49 10.25
CA PHE A 578 -31.09 2.69 9.45
C PHE A 578 -32.27 3.50 8.89
N ALA A 579 -32.65 4.62 9.51
CA ALA A 579 -33.65 5.54 8.96
C ALA A 579 -33.12 6.34 7.77
N ASN A 580 -31.83 6.70 7.76
CA ASN A 580 -31.18 7.42 6.67
C ASN A 580 -29.73 6.92 6.46
N PRO A 581 -29.53 5.78 5.77
CA PRO A 581 -28.22 5.16 5.64
C PRO A 581 -27.29 6.01 4.77
N ASN A 582 -26.26 6.59 5.38
CA ASN A 582 -25.23 7.34 4.66
C ASN A 582 -23.87 7.26 5.37
N LYS A 583 -22.83 7.79 4.73
CA LYS A 583 -21.46 7.70 5.23
C LYS A 583 -21.27 8.41 6.57
N GLU A 584 -21.95 9.53 6.79
CA GLU A 584 -21.83 10.30 8.04
C GLU A 584 -22.54 9.59 9.18
N THR A 585 -23.75 9.07 8.94
CA THR A 585 -24.51 8.33 9.95
C THR A 585 -23.83 7.00 10.32
N LEU A 586 -23.21 6.30 9.36
CA LEU A 586 -22.42 5.09 9.65
C LEU A 586 -21.15 5.39 10.45
N LYS A 587 -20.44 6.48 10.11
CA LYS A 587 -19.25 6.91 10.84
C LYS A 587 -19.60 7.22 12.29
N THR A 588 -20.69 7.96 12.50
CA THR A 588 -21.19 8.28 13.85
C THR A 588 -21.57 7.02 14.61
N LEU A 589 -22.32 6.09 14.00
CA LEU A 589 -22.65 4.79 14.62
C LEU A 589 -21.41 4.01 15.05
N ASN A 590 -20.39 3.91 14.18
CA ASN A 590 -19.15 3.19 14.49
C ASN A 590 -18.34 3.88 15.62
N GLN A 591 -18.21 5.21 15.57
CA GLN A 591 -17.48 5.96 16.60
C GLN A 591 -18.15 5.81 17.97
N MET A 592 -19.48 5.96 18.03
CA MET A 592 -20.22 5.85 19.28
C MET A 592 -20.24 4.42 19.81
N THR A 593 -20.41 3.42 18.94
CA THR A 593 -20.32 2.00 19.34
C THR A 593 -18.96 1.68 19.95
N ASN A 594 -17.86 2.11 19.33
CA ASN A 594 -16.52 1.91 19.88
C ASN A 594 -16.30 2.67 21.19
N TYR A 595 -16.82 3.89 21.31
CA TYR A 595 -16.74 4.67 22.53
C TYR A 595 -17.40 3.95 23.71
N PHE A 596 -18.65 3.48 23.54
CA PHE A 596 -19.37 2.80 24.63
C PHE A 596 -18.81 1.41 24.95
N VAL A 597 -18.33 0.67 23.95
CA VAL A 597 -17.61 -0.60 24.19
C VAL A 597 -16.35 -0.38 25.02
N LYS A 598 -15.58 0.68 24.75
CA LYS A 598 -14.38 1.02 25.53
C LYS A 598 -14.71 1.41 26.98
N GLN A 599 -15.83 2.12 27.20
CA GLN A 599 -16.29 2.47 28.55
C GLN A 599 -16.71 1.23 29.37
N LEU A 600 -17.13 0.15 28.71
CA LEU A 600 -17.45 -1.11 29.37
C LEU A 600 -16.20 -1.94 29.74
N ASP A 601 -15.07 -1.75 29.08
CA ASP A 601 -13.86 -2.58 29.27
C ASP A 601 -13.34 -2.65 30.72
N PRO A 602 -13.28 -1.56 31.51
CA PRO A 602 -12.87 -1.62 32.91
C PRO A 602 -13.78 -2.51 33.76
N VAL A 603 -15.09 -2.46 33.50
CA VAL A 603 -16.10 -3.23 34.24
C VAL A 603 -16.14 -4.69 33.78
N LEU A 604 -15.89 -4.95 32.50
CA LEU A 604 -15.72 -6.31 31.97
C LEU A 604 -14.48 -6.98 32.56
N LYS A 605 -13.41 -6.21 32.84
CA LYS A 605 -12.19 -6.70 33.50
C LYS A 605 -12.43 -7.09 34.96
N GLU A 606 -13.22 -6.32 35.70
CA GLU A 606 -13.54 -6.57 37.10
C GLU A 606 -14.38 -7.85 37.32
N HIS A 607 -15.16 -8.25 36.31
CA HIS A 607 -16.05 -9.41 36.37
C HIS A 607 -15.63 -10.57 35.44
N ARG A 608 -14.35 -10.66 35.07
CA ARG A 608 -13.79 -11.74 34.24
C ARG A 608 -14.15 -13.12 34.78
N GLY A 609 -14.61 -14.02 33.89
CA GLY A 609 -15.04 -15.39 34.24
C GLY A 609 -16.53 -15.54 34.60
N ASN A 610 -17.28 -14.44 34.64
CA ASN A 610 -18.71 -14.47 34.91
C ASN A 610 -19.53 -14.74 33.63
N SER A 611 -20.51 -15.63 33.68
CA SER A 611 -21.34 -16.01 32.51
C SER A 611 -22.07 -14.81 31.88
N PHE A 612 -22.44 -13.81 32.68
CA PHE A 612 -23.06 -12.57 32.18
C PHE A 612 -22.07 -11.70 31.39
N VAL A 613 -20.78 -11.68 31.78
CA VAL A 613 -19.73 -10.96 31.04
C VAL A 613 -19.46 -11.63 29.71
N HIS A 614 -19.47 -12.97 29.66
CA HIS A 614 -19.36 -13.68 28.39
C HIS A 614 -20.53 -13.38 27.44
N ALA A 615 -21.77 -13.35 27.95
CA ALA A 615 -22.93 -12.95 27.17
C ALA A 615 -22.85 -11.48 26.70
N LEU A 616 -22.41 -10.57 27.56
CA LEU A 616 -22.24 -9.15 27.25
C LEU A 616 -21.18 -8.93 26.16
N VAL A 617 -20.02 -9.57 26.29
CA VAL A 617 -18.96 -9.54 25.29
C VAL A 617 -19.43 -10.14 23.97
N ALA A 618 -20.22 -11.22 23.99
CA ALA A 618 -20.78 -11.84 22.79
C ALA A 618 -21.74 -10.88 22.06
N ALA A 619 -22.68 -10.26 22.78
CA ALA A 619 -23.61 -9.28 22.20
C ALA A 619 -22.86 -8.08 21.60
N LEU A 620 -21.89 -7.52 22.32
CA LEU A 620 -21.09 -6.39 21.81
C LEU A 620 -20.22 -6.76 20.60
N LYS A 621 -19.62 -7.95 20.59
CA LYS A 621 -18.91 -8.47 19.42
C LYS A 621 -19.84 -8.69 18.23
N GLY A 622 -21.06 -9.16 18.48
CA GLY A 622 -22.10 -9.28 17.46
C GLY A 622 -22.44 -7.92 16.86
N ILE A 623 -22.67 -6.89 17.70
CA ILE A 623 -22.98 -5.52 17.24
C ILE A 623 -21.83 -4.95 16.42
N MET A 624 -20.58 -5.11 16.90
CA MET A 624 -19.40 -4.70 16.13
C MET A 624 -19.26 -5.49 14.82
N GLY A 625 -19.64 -6.77 14.80
CA GLY A 625 -19.69 -7.60 13.61
C GLY A 625 -20.71 -7.09 12.59
N VAL A 626 -21.90 -6.68 13.03
CA VAL A 626 -22.92 -6.07 12.16
C VAL A 626 -22.46 -4.71 11.65
N VAL A 627 -21.88 -3.86 12.50
CA VAL A 627 -21.29 -2.57 12.07
C VAL A 627 -20.16 -2.78 11.08
N ALA A 628 -19.31 -3.80 11.28
CA ALA A 628 -18.27 -4.17 10.32
C ALA A 628 -18.88 -4.68 9.00
N ALA A 629 -19.90 -5.53 9.04
CA ALA A 629 -20.60 -5.97 7.83
C ALA A 629 -21.24 -4.78 7.08
N LEU A 630 -21.83 -3.82 7.79
CA LEU A 630 -22.36 -2.57 7.23
C LEU A 630 -21.28 -1.66 6.63
N THR A 631 -20.02 -1.77 7.05
CA THR A 631 -18.90 -1.09 6.37
C THR A 631 -18.46 -1.81 5.10
N VAL A 632 -18.74 -3.11 4.99
CA VAL A 632 -18.39 -3.96 3.85
C VAL A 632 -19.49 -3.96 2.79
N ILE A 633 -20.78 -3.90 3.17
CA ILE A 633 -21.93 -3.98 2.23
C ILE A 633 -21.99 -2.85 1.20
N PRO A 634 -21.90 -1.55 1.55
CA PRO A 634 -21.86 -0.48 0.56
C PRO A 634 -20.71 -0.67 -0.43
N ALA A 635 -19.65 -1.32 0.02
CA ALA A 635 -18.43 -1.49 -0.71
C ALA A 635 -18.53 -2.74 -1.63
N LEU A 636 -19.19 -3.83 -1.21
CA LEU A 636 -19.57 -4.98 -2.04
C LEU A 636 -20.66 -4.63 -3.07
N VAL A 637 -21.62 -3.77 -2.72
CA VAL A 637 -22.64 -3.28 -3.67
C VAL A 637 -21.98 -2.38 -4.72
N VAL A 638 -21.02 -1.53 -4.34
CA VAL A 638 -20.20 -0.78 -5.31
C VAL A 638 -19.37 -1.73 -6.17
N GLU A 639 -18.76 -2.78 -5.62
CA GLU A 639 -18.04 -3.80 -6.39
C GLU A 639 -18.92 -4.61 -7.35
N ALA A 640 -20.17 -4.92 -6.96
CA ALA A 640 -21.09 -5.70 -7.77
C ALA A 640 -21.90 -4.87 -8.79
N THR A 641 -22.21 -3.61 -8.48
CA THR A 641 -23.05 -2.73 -9.33
C THR A 641 -22.24 -1.72 -10.13
N THR A 642 -21.00 -1.46 -9.76
CA THR A 642 -20.09 -0.65 -10.57
C THR A 642 -19.08 -1.57 -11.26
N LYS A 643 -18.82 -1.34 -12.56
CA LYS A 643 -17.81 -2.08 -13.35
C LYS A 643 -16.36 -1.84 -12.87
N LYS A 644 -16.19 -1.29 -11.67
CA LYS A 644 -14.96 -0.76 -11.07
C LYS A 644 -14.90 -1.30 -9.64
N GLY A 645 -14.33 -2.50 -9.49
CA GLY A 645 -13.92 -3.01 -8.18
C GLY A 645 -13.03 -1.98 -7.45
N TYR A 646 -13.16 -1.98 -6.13
CA TYR A 646 -12.57 -1.07 -5.15
C TYR A 646 -11.24 -0.38 -5.54
N THR A 647 -11.34 0.88 -5.94
CA THR A 647 -10.19 1.79 -5.85
C THR A 647 -10.54 2.94 -4.91
N GLY A 648 -10.16 2.78 -3.62
CA GLY A 648 -10.07 3.92 -2.70
C GLY A 648 -10.72 3.83 -1.32
N THR A 649 -11.14 2.67 -0.80
CA THR A 649 -11.68 2.60 0.57
C THR A 649 -11.35 1.31 1.37
N PHE A 650 -10.97 1.54 2.63
CA PHE A 650 -11.03 0.66 3.83
C PHE A 650 -9.94 -0.35 4.24
N PHE A 651 -8.84 -0.50 3.50
CA PHE A 651 -7.60 -1.00 4.12
C PHE A 651 -6.55 0.10 4.08
N SER A 652 -6.20 0.62 5.26
CA SER A 652 -4.98 1.40 5.45
C SER A 652 -3.83 0.70 4.75
N THR A 653 -3.05 1.48 4.00
CA THR A 653 -1.74 1.07 3.48
C THR A 653 -0.99 0.39 4.62
N PRO A 654 -0.52 -0.87 4.47
CA PRO A 654 0.23 -1.53 5.54
C PRO A 654 1.42 -0.64 5.94
N GLU A 655 1.61 -0.48 7.25
CA GLU A 655 2.75 0.23 7.84
C GLU A 655 4.04 -0.31 7.20
N THR A 656 4.83 0.57 6.57
CA THR A 656 6.05 0.16 5.86
C THR A 656 7.03 -0.46 6.86
N ALA A 657 7.88 -1.39 6.40
CA ALA A 657 8.90 -1.99 7.26
C ALA A 657 9.80 -0.93 7.92
N SER A 658 10.02 0.20 7.24
CA SER A 658 10.71 1.37 7.76
C SER A 658 9.96 2.06 8.90
N ALA A 659 8.64 2.23 8.80
CA ALA A 659 7.83 2.80 9.87
C ALA A 659 7.81 1.89 11.13
N LYS A 660 7.85 0.57 10.94
CA LYS A 660 8.02 -0.38 12.06
C LYS A 660 9.41 -0.33 12.69
N ALA A 661 10.46 -0.09 11.90
CA ALA A 661 11.83 -0.01 12.39
C ALA A 661 12.13 1.31 13.14
N PHE A 662 11.42 2.40 12.82
CA PHE A 662 11.62 3.71 13.45
C PHE A 662 10.76 3.96 14.70
N LYS A 663 9.71 3.15 14.92
CA LYS A 663 8.83 3.25 16.08
C LYS A 663 9.55 3.19 17.44
N PRO A 664 10.54 2.31 17.66
CA PRO A 664 11.32 2.29 18.91
C PRO A 664 12.17 3.54 19.12
N VAL A 665 12.58 4.21 18.04
CA VAL A 665 13.36 5.45 18.08
C VAL A 665 12.45 6.63 18.43
N GLU A 666 11.25 6.68 17.85
CA GLU A 666 10.22 7.68 18.17
C GLU A 666 9.73 7.55 19.62
N GLU A 667 9.47 6.31 20.08
CA GLU A 667 9.10 6.03 21.47
C GLU A 667 10.25 6.34 22.44
N GLY A 668 11.51 6.09 22.05
CA GLY A 668 12.70 6.45 22.84
C GLY A 668 12.92 7.96 22.96
N LEU A 669 12.61 8.73 21.91
CA LEU A 669 12.71 10.20 21.92
C LEU A 669 11.61 10.83 22.80
N LEU A 670 10.38 10.32 22.73
CA LEU A 670 9.28 10.76 23.58
C LEU A 670 9.52 10.44 25.07
N GLN A 671 10.12 9.28 25.37
CA GLN A 671 10.52 8.95 26.74
C GLN A 671 11.64 9.86 27.26
N GLN A 672 12.57 10.28 26.41
CA GLN A 672 13.59 11.27 26.79
C GLN A 672 12.98 12.66 27.03
N GLU A 673 12.01 13.09 26.23
CA GLU A 673 11.27 14.34 26.48
C GLU A 673 10.53 14.30 27.82
N ASP A 674 9.81 13.22 28.12
CA ASP A 674 9.10 13.03 29.39
C ASP A 674 10.05 12.99 30.61
N GLU A 675 11.23 12.37 30.47
CA GLU A 675 12.24 12.35 31.54
C GLU A 675 12.90 13.71 31.77
N ILE A 676 13.12 14.48 30.69
CA ILE A 676 13.64 15.85 30.77
C ILE A 676 12.59 16.75 31.43
N GLU A 677 11.32 16.62 31.04
CA GLU A 677 10.22 17.40 31.61
C GLU A 677 10.01 17.08 33.10
N LYS A 678 10.09 15.81 33.51
CA LYS A 678 10.08 15.41 34.92
C LYS A 678 11.28 15.93 35.71
N LYS A 679 12.47 15.98 35.12
CA LYS A 679 13.67 16.56 35.76
C LYS A 679 13.56 18.09 35.88
N MET A 680 12.86 18.75 34.95
CA MET A 680 12.61 20.19 35.00
C MET A 680 11.56 20.59 36.03
N GLN A 681 10.61 19.70 36.38
CA GLN A 681 9.54 20.04 37.31
C GLN A 681 9.93 20.02 38.80
N GLY A 682 11.13 19.52 39.14
CA GLY A 682 11.67 19.52 40.51
C GLY A 682 10.83 18.71 41.52
N PRO A 683 11.41 18.32 42.67
CA PRO A 683 10.64 17.63 43.70
C PRO A 683 9.64 18.62 44.34
N LYS A 684 8.35 18.25 44.31
CA LYS A 684 7.28 18.95 45.04
C LYS A 684 7.35 18.70 46.54
#